data_AF-A0A6F9BMS5-F1
#
_entry.id   AF-A0A6F9BMS5-F1
#
_cell.length_a   1.000
_cell.length_b   1.000
_cell.length_c   1.000
_cell.angle_alpha   90.00
_cell.angle_beta   90.00
_cell.angle_gamma   90.00
#
_symmetry.space_group_name_H-M   'P 1'
#
loop_
_entity.id
_entity.type
_entity.pdbx_description
1 polymer ?
#
loop_
_entity_poly.entity_id
_entity_poly.type
_entity_poly.pdbx_seq_one_letter_code
_entity_poly.pdbx_strand_id
1 'polypeptide(L)'
;MPCGNLETIHHRALVLTQLRKCLDSQKAFECMRKLRINLNLIYDHNPKVELKEEDTTTTMYPYPLNTTGQSAPGACGKKVDIVCDALHCTMESMDQHKYCLSILKSHVKKTVPELEVALQKVHELQVNPPSAANAVSAEEALKYLLFLVNVNELYEHTLGTYDVDLVLMVAENYYDEAIAAETLMNVHCKWRKGRYLNVFSCVLKKMNCLFPSQTFKDPKEYLPLLNMLKTLEPNYQRYTIDKHLKRNRKALHHLSKCGEEHFNEALNLVKDQRLYSEALGRYPTDSPQYKALSCAYAEYMVEQQQAEQAGLLLWRCGEAVRALQAFVGSASWRNALCKLIALRRYTEAAILLEQYAKDCEEAISALVTGAVWEEALRLVYLYNRQDIIETNLKPALLEACSSQTTYLEAQMAMLIRHKTRLAVVWEVKEKDRLELLGKPALLTEEYRFCNSLRGFENWLVHVILTCLPLSVSPFLSLVLTLPLSFQMRMSQTVRRQSSIQRASSVMTGSHAVSKYSHSNSSRSSKNSRKAERKKPSLKEGIPLEDMDLLHALADIIHSVDKIRGEVHSLLKAMMLFQFDGQAGRLQQAYGEALQMMDAALPEVWQEGLQQSQAPISGPNSTANSIMASFQQPRPSATQETPPPPKMRNGVKWKLSIL
;
A
#
# COMPACT_ATOMS: atom_id res chain seq x y z
N MET A 1 -59.36 58.57 30.50
CA MET A 1 -58.03 58.71 31.14
C MET A 1 -58.08 59.93 32.05
N PRO A 2 -57.55 59.86 33.30
CA PRO A 2 -57.85 60.88 34.30
C PRO A 2 -57.06 62.21 34.16
N CYS A 3 -56.27 62.41 33.10
CA CYS A 3 -55.38 63.59 32.98
C CYS A 3 -55.49 64.36 31.64
N GLY A 4 -56.58 64.25 30.88
CA GLY A 4 -56.88 65.13 29.73
C GLY A 4 -55.96 65.05 28.49
N ASN A 5 -54.87 64.28 28.52
CA ASN A 5 -53.99 64.10 27.35
C ASN A 5 -54.66 63.22 26.29
N LEU A 6 -54.54 63.64 25.01
CA LEU A 6 -54.94 62.82 23.86
C LEU A 6 -53.78 61.88 23.47
N GLU A 7 -53.95 60.59 23.71
CA GLU A 7 -53.01 59.56 23.24
C GLU A 7 -53.46 59.00 21.90
N THR A 8 -52.63 59.12 20.87
CA THR A 8 -52.90 58.49 19.57
C THR A 8 -52.49 57.03 19.65
N ILE A 9 -53.48 56.12 19.67
CA ILE A 9 -53.25 54.68 19.73
C ILE A 9 -53.42 54.08 18.32
N HIS A 10 -52.37 53.44 17.82
CA HIS A 10 -52.44 52.64 16.60
C HIS A 10 -52.94 51.24 16.92
N HIS A 11 -54.25 51.01 16.81
CA HIS A 11 -54.82 49.69 17.06
C HIS A 11 -54.30 48.67 16.04
N ARG A 12 -53.56 47.65 16.53
CA ARG A 12 -52.80 46.72 15.67
C ARG A 12 -53.67 46.01 14.64
N ALA A 13 -54.93 45.67 14.98
CA ALA A 13 -55.87 45.07 14.04
C ALA A 13 -56.23 46.00 12.86
N LEU A 14 -56.42 47.30 13.11
CA LEU A 14 -56.73 48.28 12.05
C LEU A 14 -55.52 48.52 11.15
N VAL A 15 -54.33 48.60 11.75
CA VAL A 15 -53.06 48.71 11.02
C VAL A 15 -52.84 47.50 10.12
N LEU A 16 -53.02 46.28 10.65
CA LEU A 16 -52.87 45.04 9.86
C LEU A 16 -53.91 44.93 8.75
N THR A 17 -55.15 45.37 8.98
CA THR A 17 -56.21 45.41 7.95
C THR A 17 -55.85 46.36 6.81
N GLN A 18 -55.26 47.52 7.14
CA GLN A 18 -54.80 48.47 6.13
C GLN A 18 -53.55 47.98 5.41
N LEU A 19 -52.61 47.37 6.13
CA LEU A 19 -51.40 46.79 5.54
C LEU A 19 -51.76 45.71 4.51
N ARG A 20 -52.66 44.76 4.84
CA ARG A 20 -53.09 43.69 3.92
C ARG A 20 -53.58 44.19 2.55
N LYS A 21 -54.18 45.38 2.48
CA LYS A 21 -54.64 46.00 1.22
C LYS A 21 -53.51 46.61 0.38
N CYS A 22 -52.33 46.84 0.98
CA CYS A 22 -51.25 47.61 0.37
C CYS A 22 -49.88 46.93 0.48
N LEU A 23 -49.82 45.63 0.77
CA LEU A 23 -48.56 44.90 0.98
C LEU A 23 -47.61 44.93 -0.22
N ASP A 24 -48.13 45.05 -1.44
CA ASP A 24 -47.32 45.18 -2.67
C ASP A 24 -46.71 46.59 -2.87
N SER A 25 -47.02 47.55 -1.99
CA SER A 25 -46.55 48.93 -2.11
C SER A 25 -45.36 49.22 -1.19
N GLN A 26 -44.42 50.06 -1.65
CA GLN A 26 -43.29 50.56 -0.85
C GLN A 26 -43.76 51.24 0.47
N LYS A 27 -44.98 51.79 0.48
CA LYS A 27 -45.60 52.42 1.65
C LYS A 27 -45.89 51.41 2.77
N ALA A 28 -46.17 50.15 2.45
CA ALA A 28 -46.36 49.10 3.45
C ALA A 28 -45.05 48.82 4.21
N PHE A 29 -43.92 48.73 3.51
CA PHE A 29 -42.61 48.52 4.14
C PHE A 29 -42.26 49.63 5.15
N GLU A 30 -42.45 50.90 4.77
CA GLU A 30 -42.20 52.03 5.67
C GLU A 30 -43.13 52.04 6.89
N CYS A 31 -44.41 51.73 6.69
CA CYS A 31 -45.39 51.64 7.77
C CYS A 31 -45.05 50.52 8.75
N MET A 32 -44.67 49.34 8.24
CA MET A 32 -44.24 48.20 9.05
C MET A 32 -42.97 48.52 9.85
N ARG A 33 -41.99 49.20 9.23
CA ARG A 33 -40.76 49.63 9.90
C ARG A 33 -41.04 50.65 11.02
N LYS A 34 -41.88 51.65 10.77
CA LYS A 34 -42.25 52.68 11.77
C LYS A 34 -43.00 52.09 12.97
N LEU A 35 -43.92 51.16 12.70
CA LEU A 35 -44.78 50.54 13.73
C LEU A 35 -44.20 49.24 14.31
N ARG A 36 -42.97 48.87 13.92
CA ARG A 36 -42.25 47.66 14.36
C ARG A 36 -43.06 46.37 14.19
N ILE A 37 -43.78 46.26 13.07
CA ILE A 37 -44.45 45.04 12.65
C ILE A 37 -43.41 44.12 12.00
N ASN A 38 -43.52 42.80 12.21
CA ASN A 38 -42.55 41.85 11.68
C ASN A 38 -42.57 41.88 10.14
N LEU A 39 -41.40 42.12 9.52
CA LEU A 39 -41.24 42.27 8.07
C LEU A 39 -41.49 40.96 7.31
N ASN A 40 -41.40 39.80 7.98
CA ASN A 40 -41.80 38.51 7.42
C ASN A 40 -43.22 38.49 6.89
N LEU A 41 -44.11 39.34 7.39
CA LEU A 41 -45.49 39.41 6.91
C LEU A 41 -45.57 39.78 5.42
N ILE A 42 -44.56 40.47 4.86
CA ILE A 42 -44.49 40.78 3.42
C ILE A 42 -44.32 39.48 2.63
N TYR A 43 -43.39 38.61 3.03
CA TYR A 43 -43.22 37.29 2.43
C TYR A 43 -44.38 36.35 2.76
N ASP A 44 -44.78 36.24 4.03
CA ASP A 44 -45.76 35.22 4.44
C ASP A 44 -47.15 35.46 3.86
N HIS A 45 -47.48 36.71 3.52
CA HIS A 45 -48.71 37.06 2.81
C HIS A 45 -48.61 36.86 1.29
N ASN A 46 -47.42 37.04 0.71
CA ASN A 46 -47.11 36.78 -0.69
C ASN A 46 -45.59 36.50 -0.81
N PRO A 47 -45.14 35.26 -1.05
CA PRO A 47 -43.79 34.77 -0.73
C PRO A 47 -42.62 35.44 -1.48
N LYS A 48 -42.35 36.72 -1.20
CA LYS A 48 -41.25 37.50 -1.81
C LYS A 48 -40.62 38.66 -0.97
N VAL A 49 -40.32 38.58 0.36
CA VAL A 49 -39.07 39.11 1.04
C VAL A 49 -39.04 39.09 2.60
N GLU A 50 -37.82 38.85 3.14
CA GLU A 50 -37.25 38.89 4.53
C GLU A 50 -37.82 37.92 5.58
N LEU A 51 -36.96 37.03 6.10
CA LEU A 51 -37.42 35.72 6.59
C LEU A 51 -36.95 35.32 7.97
N LYS A 52 -37.92 34.82 8.73
CA LYS A 52 -37.73 33.72 9.69
C LYS A 52 -38.38 32.48 9.10
N GLU A 53 -37.92 31.30 9.51
CA GLU A 53 -38.48 30.03 9.07
C GLU A 53 -39.96 29.89 9.49
N GLU A 54 -40.30 30.43 10.66
CA GLU A 54 -41.67 30.49 11.17
C GLU A 54 -42.56 31.36 10.27
N ASP A 55 -43.74 30.85 9.95
CA ASP A 55 -44.81 31.58 9.29
C ASP A 55 -45.50 32.50 10.30
N THR A 56 -45.42 33.81 10.06
CA THR A 56 -46.01 34.82 10.94
C THR A 56 -47.51 34.99 10.74
N THR A 57 -48.08 34.46 9.66
CA THR A 57 -49.53 34.47 9.40
C THR A 57 -50.29 33.41 10.18
N THR A 58 -49.61 32.34 10.62
CA THR A 58 -50.19 31.29 11.48
C THR A 58 -50.03 31.59 12.97
N THR A 59 -48.97 32.32 13.34
CA THR A 59 -48.59 32.57 14.75
C THR A 59 -49.00 33.96 15.25
N MET A 60 -48.28 35.01 14.81
CA MET A 60 -48.40 36.37 15.37
C MET A 60 -49.50 37.22 14.72
N TYR A 61 -49.87 36.95 13.47
CA TYR A 61 -50.83 37.73 12.71
C TYR A 61 -51.93 36.86 12.06
N PRO A 62 -52.68 36.08 12.87
CA PRO A 62 -53.69 35.14 12.36
C PRO A 62 -54.72 35.83 11.48
N TYR A 63 -55.13 35.14 10.43
CA TYR A 63 -56.16 35.60 9.50
C TYR A 63 -57.54 35.14 9.97
N PRO A 64 -58.51 36.05 10.23
CA PRO A 64 -59.87 35.64 10.54
C PRO A 64 -60.62 35.26 9.25
N LEU A 65 -60.87 33.94 9.11
CA LEU A 65 -61.90 33.22 8.32
C LEU A 65 -61.61 32.68 6.90
N ASN A 66 -61.89 31.36 6.81
CA ASN A 66 -62.48 30.52 5.76
C ASN A 66 -61.90 30.53 4.33
N THR A 67 -60.90 29.67 4.08
CA THR A 67 -60.84 28.93 2.82
C THR A 67 -60.22 27.56 3.05
N THR A 68 -60.88 26.54 2.51
CA THR A 68 -60.48 25.13 2.43
C THR A 68 -59.06 24.96 1.89
N GLY A 69 -58.38 23.93 2.39
CA GLY A 69 -56.95 23.69 2.20
C GLY A 69 -56.47 23.74 0.75
N GLN A 70 -55.29 24.36 0.60
CA GLN A 70 -54.29 23.99 -0.38
C GLN A 70 -52.94 24.09 0.34
N SER A 71 -52.41 22.96 0.81
CA SER A 71 -50.96 22.81 0.89
C SER A 71 -50.46 22.95 -0.55
N ALA A 72 -49.83 24.09 -0.85
CA ALA A 72 -49.11 24.24 -2.11
C ALA A 72 -48.01 23.16 -2.21
N PRO A 73 -47.81 22.60 -3.40
CA PRO A 73 -47.01 21.41 -3.62
C PRO A 73 -45.52 21.69 -3.39
N GLY A 74 -44.80 20.62 -2.98
CA GLY A 74 -43.39 20.59 -2.59
C GLY A 74 -42.48 21.64 -3.22
N ALA A 75 -42.08 22.62 -2.41
CA ALA A 75 -40.86 23.37 -2.65
C ALA A 75 -39.70 22.59 -2.00
N CYS A 76 -38.80 22.09 -2.84
CA CYS A 76 -37.58 21.42 -2.44
C CYS A 76 -36.59 22.44 -1.84
N GLY A 77 -36.78 22.85 -0.58
CA GLY A 77 -35.87 23.76 0.12
C GLY A 77 -36.51 24.44 1.34
N LYS A 78 -35.69 24.83 2.33
CA LYS A 78 -36.15 25.62 3.48
C LYS A 78 -36.51 27.04 3.02
N LYS A 79 -37.49 27.63 3.70
CA LYS A 79 -38.09 28.93 3.32
C LYS A 79 -37.02 30.02 3.21
N VAL A 80 -36.14 30.12 4.22
CA VAL A 80 -35.04 31.10 4.27
C VAL A 80 -34.10 30.99 3.07
N ASP A 81 -33.74 29.76 2.68
CA ASP A 81 -32.75 29.52 1.62
C ASP A 81 -33.28 29.96 0.25
N ILE A 82 -34.54 29.63 -0.07
CA ILE A 82 -35.21 30.02 -1.33
C ILE A 82 -35.20 31.54 -1.52
N VAL A 83 -35.37 32.29 -0.44
CA VAL A 83 -35.48 33.75 -0.51
C VAL A 83 -34.12 34.42 -0.50
N CYS A 84 -33.18 33.89 0.27
CA CYS A 84 -31.79 34.30 0.18
C CYS A 84 -31.26 34.10 -1.23
N ASP A 85 -31.55 32.97 -1.89
CA ASP A 85 -31.15 32.69 -3.27
C ASP A 85 -31.84 33.61 -4.27
N ALA A 86 -33.17 33.80 -4.17
CA ALA A 86 -33.89 34.70 -5.06
C ALA A 86 -33.40 36.17 -4.93
N LEU A 87 -33.20 36.65 -3.70
CA LEU A 87 -32.66 37.98 -3.45
C LEU A 87 -31.23 38.12 -3.98
N HIS A 88 -30.41 37.12 -3.73
CA HIS A 88 -29.04 37.06 -4.20
C HIS A 88 -28.96 37.16 -5.73
N CYS A 89 -29.71 36.32 -6.47
CA CYS A 89 -29.74 36.36 -7.93
C CYS A 89 -30.23 37.71 -8.48
N THR A 90 -31.24 38.31 -7.85
CA THR A 90 -31.73 39.65 -8.27
C THR A 90 -30.70 40.74 -8.02
N MET A 91 -30.05 40.77 -6.86
CA MET A 91 -29.02 41.75 -6.53
C MET A 91 -27.79 41.63 -7.43
N GLU A 92 -27.36 40.41 -7.75
CA GLU A 92 -26.26 40.17 -8.70
C GLU A 92 -26.61 40.61 -10.13
N SER A 93 -27.85 40.40 -10.57
CA SER A 93 -28.30 40.84 -11.91
C SER A 93 -28.42 42.36 -12.05
N MET A 94 -28.58 43.09 -10.94
CA MET A 94 -28.74 44.53 -10.93
C MET A 94 -27.40 45.26 -10.88
N ASP A 95 -26.67 45.13 -9.76
CA ASP A 95 -25.37 45.79 -9.55
C ASP A 95 -24.63 45.13 -8.38
N GLN A 96 -23.63 44.31 -8.72
CA GLN A 96 -22.83 43.58 -7.73
C GLN A 96 -22.03 44.51 -6.80
N HIS A 97 -21.55 45.66 -7.29
CA HIS A 97 -20.71 46.57 -6.51
C HIS A 97 -21.55 47.34 -5.48
N LYS A 98 -22.73 47.81 -5.88
CA LYS A 98 -23.63 48.56 -4.99
C LYS A 98 -24.27 47.68 -3.92
N TYR A 99 -24.63 46.45 -4.26
CA TYR A 99 -25.32 45.53 -3.35
C TYR A 99 -24.39 44.54 -2.64
N CYS A 100 -23.07 44.72 -2.73
CA CYS A 100 -22.06 43.81 -2.19
C CYS A 100 -22.31 43.38 -0.73
N LEU A 101 -22.55 44.33 0.19
CA LEU A 101 -22.85 44.01 1.60
C LEU A 101 -24.15 43.22 1.77
N SER A 102 -25.16 43.50 0.94
CA SER A 102 -26.45 42.79 0.98
C SER A 102 -26.34 41.36 0.43
N ILE A 103 -25.49 41.18 -0.59
CA ILE A 103 -25.11 39.87 -1.14
C ILE A 103 -24.34 39.04 -0.11
N LEU A 104 -23.40 39.64 0.64
CA LEU A 104 -22.72 38.95 1.74
C LEU A 104 -23.71 38.55 2.84
N LYS A 105 -24.63 39.46 3.21
CA LYS A 105 -25.67 39.17 4.19
C LYS A 105 -26.56 38.00 3.78
N SER A 106 -26.92 37.86 2.50
CA SER A 106 -27.76 36.76 2.03
C SER A 106 -27.08 35.40 2.19
N HIS A 107 -25.77 35.29 1.94
CA HIS A 107 -25.01 34.04 2.16
C HIS A 107 -24.90 33.67 3.65
N VAL A 108 -24.70 34.67 4.53
CA VAL A 108 -24.59 34.46 5.98
C VAL A 108 -25.93 34.06 6.60
N LYS A 109 -27.06 34.54 6.06
CA LYS A 109 -28.39 34.34 6.64
C LYS A 109 -29.10 33.05 6.21
N LYS A 110 -28.51 32.27 5.30
CA LYS A 110 -28.99 30.92 4.96
C LYS A 110 -29.05 30.02 6.19
N THR A 111 -29.85 28.95 6.10
CA THR A 111 -30.04 28.02 7.22
C THR A 111 -28.76 27.27 7.59
N VAL A 112 -27.90 27.03 6.62
CA VAL A 112 -26.48 26.71 6.81
C VAL A 112 -25.69 27.90 6.26
N PRO A 113 -24.98 28.66 7.10
CA PRO A 113 -24.26 29.85 6.65
C PRO A 113 -23.16 29.49 5.63
N GLU A 114 -23.21 30.09 4.44
CA GLU A 114 -22.22 29.88 3.37
C GLU A 114 -21.00 30.80 3.56
N LEU A 115 -20.33 30.70 4.71
CA LEU A 115 -19.22 31.58 5.06
C LEU A 115 -18.00 31.43 4.13
N GLU A 116 -17.76 30.24 3.60
CA GLU A 116 -16.65 30.00 2.64
C GLU A 116 -16.84 30.81 1.34
N VAL A 117 -18.09 30.90 0.84
CA VAL A 117 -18.41 31.68 -0.36
C VAL A 117 -18.33 33.18 -0.09
N ALA A 118 -18.82 33.62 1.08
CA ALA A 118 -18.74 35.01 1.50
C ALA A 118 -17.28 35.49 1.62
N LEU A 119 -16.41 34.67 2.23
CA LEU A 119 -14.97 34.97 2.36
C LEU A 119 -14.23 34.91 1.01
N GLN A 120 -14.64 34.02 0.10
CA GLN A 120 -14.10 34.00 -1.25
C GLN A 120 -14.41 35.31 -2.00
N LYS A 121 -15.63 35.86 -1.86
CA LYS A 121 -15.97 37.18 -2.41
C LYS A 121 -15.15 38.32 -1.80
N VAL A 122 -14.86 38.25 -0.50
CA VAL A 122 -13.95 39.21 0.16
C VAL A 122 -12.53 39.12 -0.41
N HIS A 123 -12.03 37.90 -0.61
CA HIS A 123 -10.73 37.68 -1.25
C HIS A 123 -10.69 38.23 -2.68
N GLU A 124 -11.76 38.05 -3.46
CA GLU A 124 -11.87 38.64 -4.81
C GLU A 124 -11.78 40.18 -4.79
N LEU A 125 -12.40 40.85 -3.80
CA LEU A 125 -12.31 42.30 -3.60
C LEU A 125 -10.91 42.75 -3.16
N GLN A 126 -10.16 41.89 -2.47
CA GLN A 126 -8.78 42.15 -2.08
C GLN A 126 -7.84 42.08 -3.29
N VAL A 127 -8.01 41.06 -4.14
CA VAL A 127 -7.19 40.87 -5.36
C VAL A 127 -7.50 41.93 -6.40
N ASN A 128 -8.78 42.30 -6.56
CA ASN A 128 -9.25 43.31 -7.52
C ASN A 128 -9.96 44.46 -6.79
N PRO A 129 -9.20 45.43 -6.22
CA PRO A 129 -9.80 46.56 -5.53
C PRO A 129 -10.62 47.40 -6.52
N PRO A 130 -11.89 47.72 -6.20
CA PRO A 130 -12.72 48.45 -7.13
C PRO A 130 -12.24 49.91 -7.25
N SER A 131 -12.07 50.41 -8.48
CA SER A 131 -11.62 51.79 -8.75
C SER A 131 -12.70 52.86 -8.53
N ALA A 132 -13.95 52.49 -8.28
CA ALA A 132 -15.05 53.42 -8.08
C ALA A 132 -15.14 53.89 -6.62
N ALA A 133 -15.28 55.19 -6.40
CA ALA A 133 -15.34 55.80 -5.05
C ALA A 133 -16.51 55.31 -4.16
N ASN A 134 -17.54 54.69 -4.75
CA ASN A 134 -18.71 54.16 -4.04
C ASN A 134 -18.69 52.63 -3.88
N ALA A 135 -17.60 51.97 -4.25
CA ALA A 135 -17.49 50.52 -4.15
C ALA A 135 -16.91 50.09 -2.80
N VAL A 136 -17.41 48.97 -2.29
CA VAL A 136 -17.07 48.44 -0.97
C VAL A 136 -15.66 47.85 -1.00
N SER A 137 -14.80 48.25 -0.06
CA SER A 137 -13.46 47.67 0.10
C SER A 137 -13.51 46.31 0.81
N ALA A 138 -12.45 45.51 0.68
CA ALA A 138 -12.35 44.23 1.39
C ALA A 138 -12.41 44.41 2.92
N GLU A 139 -11.81 45.48 3.45
CA GLU A 139 -11.86 45.82 4.89
C GLU A 139 -13.29 46.16 5.32
N GLU A 140 -14.03 46.98 4.56
CA GLU A 140 -15.42 47.32 4.88
C GLU A 140 -16.34 46.09 4.85
N ALA A 141 -16.13 45.20 3.88
CA ALA A 141 -16.84 43.93 3.79
C ALA A 141 -16.54 43.02 5.00
N LEU A 142 -15.28 42.93 5.44
CA LEU A 142 -14.89 42.17 6.63
C LEU A 142 -15.47 42.74 7.92
N LYS A 143 -15.41 44.07 8.11
CA LYS A 143 -16.03 44.74 9.27
C LYS A 143 -17.53 44.46 9.33
N TYR A 144 -18.20 44.47 8.18
CA TYR A 144 -19.61 44.09 8.10
C TYR A 144 -19.85 42.61 8.44
N LEU A 145 -18.98 41.70 8.03
CA LEU A 145 -19.07 40.27 8.38
C LEU A 145 -18.79 40.01 9.86
N LEU A 146 -17.80 40.68 10.47
CA LEU A 146 -17.50 40.63 11.90
C LEU A 146 -18.71 41.07 12.75
N PHE A 147 -19.54 41.97 12.24
CA PHE A 147 -20.79 42.36 12.90
C PHE A 147 -21.88 41.27 12.82
N LEU A 148 -21.88 40.44 11.78
CA LEU A 148 -22.94 39.45 11.53
C LEU A 148 -22.64 38.05 12.09
N VAL A 149 -21.35 37.69 12.22
CA VAL A 149 -20.86 36.34 12.48
C VAL A 149 -19.93 36.36 13.70
N ASN A 150 -19.85 35.25 14.44
CA ASN A 150 -18.91 35.12 15.54
C ASN A 150 -17.46 35.21 15.02
N VAL A 151 -16.60 35.95 15.72
CA VAL A 151 -15.21 36.20 15.31
C VAL A 151 -14.40 34.91 15.22
N ASN A 152 -14.58 33.98 16.16
CA ASN A 152 -13.88 32.70 16.16
C ASN A 152 -14.32 31.82 14.97
N GLU A 153 -15.62 31.82 14.66
CA GLU A 153 -16.17 31.09 13.51
C GLU A 153 -15.66 31.69 12.20
N LEU A 154 -15.68 33.03 12.07
CA LEU A 154 -15.15 33.72 10.91
C LEU A 154 -13.65 33.41 10.71
N TYR A 155 -12.85 33.44 11.77
CA TYR A 155 -11.43 33.11 11.73
C TYR A 155 -11.17 31.65 11.32
N GLU A 156 -11.91 30.68 11.86
CA GLU A 156 -11.79 29.27 11.49
C GLU A 156 -12.18 29.01 10.02
N HIS A 157 -13.24 29.66 9.53
CA HIS A 157 -13.63 29.59 8.12
C HIS A 157 -12.63 30.28 7.20
N THR A 158 -12.00 31.37 7.65
CA THR A 158 -10.94 32.07 6.91
C THR A 158 -9.68 31.22 6.83
N LEU A 159 -9.29 30.53 7.91
CA LEU A 159 -8.22 29.53 7.84
C LEU A 159 -8.53 28.45 6.79
N GLY A 160 -9.80 28.08 6.65
CA GLY A 160 -10.29 27.12 5.65
C GLY A 160 -10.18 27.55 4.19
N THR A 161 -9.95 28.84 3.89
CA THR A 161 -9.67 29.31 2.52
C THR A 161 -8.21 29.10 2.10
N TYR A 162 -7.35 28.74 3.07
CA TYR A 162 -5.90 28.53 2.91
C TYR A 162 -5.10 29.79 2.52
N ASP A 163 -5.71 30.98 2.61
CA ASP A 163 -5.04 32.26 2.42
C ASP A 163 -4.63 32.84 3.78
N VAL A 164 -3.34 32.78 4.09
CA VAL A 164 -2.80 33.26 5.37
C VAL A 164 -2.88 34.79 5.49
N ASP A 165 -2.84 35.51 4.37
CA ASP A 165 -2.86 36.98 4.40
C ASP A 165 -4.28 37.50 4.64
N LEU A 166 -5.30 36.81 4.12
CA LEU A 166 -6.69 37.06 4.49
C LEU A 166 -6.95 36.74 5.98
N VAL A 167 -6.37 35.65 6.50
CA VAL A 167 -6.46 35.30 7.93
C VAL A 167 -5.85 36.38 8.82
N LEU A 168 -4.68 36.90 8.41
CA LEU A 168 -4.02 38.00 9.10
C LEU A 168 -4.89 39.27 9.08
N MET A 169 -5.48 39.60 7.93
CA MET A 169 -6.38 40.74 7.78
C MET A 169 -7.60 40.65 8.71
N VAL A 170 -8.22 39.46 8.83
CA VAL A 170 -9.36 39.25 9.76
C VAL A 170 -8.92 39.43 11.21
N ALA A 171 -7.74 38.91 11.58
CA ALA A 171 -7.21 39.05 12.92
C ALA A 171 -6.88 40.52 13.25
N GLU A 172 -6.16 41.22 12.37
CA GLU A 172 -5.79 42.63 12.54
C GLU A 172 -7.02 43.55 12.66
N ASN A 173 -7.99 43.43 11.74
CA ASN A 173 -9.21 44.23 11.79
C ASN A 173 -10.02 43.99 13.07
N TYR A 174 -10.04 42.76 13.58
CA TYR A 174 -10.68 42.49 14.88
C TYR A 174 -9.95 43.21 16.03
N TYR A 175 -8.62 43.19 16.06
CA TYR A 175 -7.86 43.87 17.11
C TYR A 175 -7.98 45.40 17.02
N ASP A 176 -7.95 45.97 15.82
CA ASP A 176 -8.14 47.40 15.63
C ASP A 176 -9.50 47.86 16.16
N GLU A 177 -10.57 47.08 15.89
CA GLU A 177 -11.90 47.36 16.42
C GLU A 177 -11.99 47.14 17.94
N ALA A 178 -11.34 46.09 18.47
CA ALA A 178 -11.30 45.82 19.90
C ALA A 178 -10.53 46.91 20.67
N ILE A 179 -9.39 47.36 20.15
CA ILE A 179 -8.59 48.47 20.71
C ILE A 179 -9.40 49.77 20.65
N ALA A 180 -10.12 50.03 19.55
CA ALA A 180 -11.01 51.19 19.46
C ALA A 180 -12.12 51.13 20.53
N ALA A 181 -12.72 49.95 20.76
CA ALA A 181 -13.72 49.75 21.80
C ALA A 181 -13.16 49.92 23.22
N GLU A 182 -11.95 49.40 23.48
CA GLU A 182 -11.24 49.56 24.77
C GLU A 182 -10.82 51.01 25.02
N THR A 183 -10.37 51.72 23.99
CA THR A 183 -10.05 53.14 24.05
C THR A 183 -11.30 53.97 24.35
N LEU A 184 -12.45 53.64 23.73
CA LEU A 184 -13.74 54.26 24.03
C LEU A 184 -14.23 53.94 25.47
N MET A 185 -14.01 52.71 25.97
CA MET A 185 -14.24 52.33 27.38
C MET A 185 -13.34 53.12 28.35
N ASN A 186 -12.07 53.34 28.00
CA ASN A 186 -11.12 54.10 28.80
C ASN A 186 -11.43 55.61 28.80
N VAL A 187 -11.89 56.16 27.67
CA VAL A 187 -12.45 57.52 27.59
C VAL A 187 -13.73 57.64 28.44
N HIS A 188 -14.58 56.61 28.47
CA HIS A 188 -15.74 56.51 29.35
C HIS A 188 -15.36 56.53 30.85
N CYS A 189 -14.27 55.87 31.26
CA CYS A 189 -13.75 55.97 32.64
C CYS A 189 -13.30 57.39 33.03
N LYS A 190 -12.77 58.17 32.07
CA LYS A 190 -12.42 59.60 32.28
C LYS A 190 -13.66 60.51 32.36
N TRP A 191 -14.74 60.20 31.63
CA TRP A 191 -15.99 60.99 31.60
C TRP A 191 -17.01 60.64 32.70
N ARG A 192 -16.78 59.56 33.46
CA ARG A 192 -17.61 59.15 34.61
C ARG A 192 -17.75 60.20 35.73
N LYS A 193 -17.01 61.31 35.65
CA LYS A 193 -17.10 62.48 36.54
C LYS A 193 -18.13 63.55 36.11
N GLY A 194 -18.83 63.38 34.98
CA GLY A 194 -19.80 64.37 34.45
C GLY A 194 -21.25 63.86 34.32
N ARG A 195 -22.21 64.78 34.45
CA ARG A 195 -23.69 64.62 34.57
C ARG A 195 -24.45 63.89 33.43
N TYR A 196 -23.82 63.08 32.59
CA TYR A 196 -24.45 62.43 31.41
C TYR A 196 -24.66 60.90 31.54
N LEU A 197 -24.97 60.39 32.74
CA LEU A 197 -25.07 58.96 33.02
C LEU A 197 -26.09 58.19 32.13
N ASN A 198 -27.23 58.82 31.78
CA ASN A 198 -28.34 58.12 31.09
C ASN A 198 -28.13 57.97 29.58
N VAL A 199 -27.50 58.96 28.94
CA VAL A 199 -27.17 58.88 27.50
C VAL A 199 -26.04 57.87 27.29
N PHE A 200 -25.04 57.88 28.19
CA PHE A 200 -23.89 56.97 28.12
C PHE A 200 -24.22 55.52 28.51
N SER A 201 -25.15 55.27 29.45
CA SER A 201 -25.65 53.91 29.71
C SER A 201 -26.30 53.29 28.47
N CYS A 202 -26.98 54.09 27.66
CA CYS A 202 -27.58 53.65 26.40
C CYS A 202 -26.51 53.34 25.35
N VAL A 203 -25.45 54.16 25.25
CA VAL A 203 -24.30 53.93 24.38
C VAL A 203 -23.50 52.69 24.81
N LEU A 204 -23.29 52.48 26.11
CA LEU A 204 -22.65 51.28 26.65
C LEU A 204 -23.47 50.01 26.45
N LYS A 205 -24.80 50.07 26.63
CA LYS A 205 -25.68 48.95 26.25
C LYS A 205 -25.57 48.66 24.76
N LYS A 206 -25.49 49.69 23.92
CA LYS A 206 -25.33 49.55 22.47
C LYS A 206 -23.95 48.96 22.12
N MET A 207 -22.87 49.36 22.81
CA MET A 207 -21.51 48.83 22.64
C MET A 207 -21.36 47.39 23.15
N ASN A 208 -21.90 47.04 24.33
CA ASN A 208 -21.95 45.64 24.81
C ASN A 208 -22.84 44.74 23.94
N CYS A 209 -23.83 45.31 23.23
CA CYS A 209 -24.59 44.60 22.22
C CYS A 209 -23.87 44.52 20.86
N LEU A 210 -22.93 45.43 20.57
CA LEU A 210 -22.13 45.46 19.34
C LEU A 210 -20.92 44.51 19.41
N PHE A 211 -20.31 44.40 20.59
CA PHE A 211 -19.19 43.50 20.84
C PHE A 211 -19.53 42.66 22.06
N PRO A 212 -20.19 41.50 21.89
CA PRO A 212 -20.30 40.54 22.97
C PRO A 212 -18.90 40.24 23.49
N SER A 213 -18.76 40.04 24.79
CA SER A 213 -17.52 39.67 25.48
C SER A 213 -16.98 38.31 24.99
N GLN A 214 -16.54 38.26 23.75
CA GLN A 214 -16.00 37.10 23.07
C GLN A 214 -14.48 37.22 23.14
N THR A 215 -13.87 36.29 23.87
CA THR A 215 -12.41 36.16 23.92
C THR A 215 -11.94 35.61 22.58
N PHE A 216 -11.40 36.48 21.72
CA PHE A 216 -10.65 36.09 20.54
C PHE A 216 -9.23 35.66 20.92
N LYS A 217 -8.64 34.75 20.16
CA LYS A 217 -7.32 34.12 20.45
C LYS A 217 -6.23 35.16 20.55
N ASP A 218 -5.43 35.15 21.61
CA ASP A 218 -4.38 36.15 21.85
C ASP A 218 -3.38 36.28 20.66
N PRO A 219 -2.81 37.47 20.40
CA PRO A 219 -1.75 37.68 19.40
C PRO A 219 -0.54 36.78 19.58
N LYS A 220 -0.28 36.39 20.82
CA LYS A 220 0.78 35.45 21.18
C LYS A 220 0.50 34.01 20.75
N GLU A 221 -0.75 33.67 20.46
CA GLU A 221 -1.15 32.32 20.05
C GLU A 221 -1.32 32.21 18.53
N TYR A 222 -1.96 33.18 17.86
CA TYR A 222 -2.18 33.08 16.42
C TYR A 222 -0.96 33.48 15.58
N LEU A 223 -0.15 34.47 15.99
CA LEU A 223 1.01 34.90 15.19
C LEU A 223 2.08 33.80 15.04
N PRO A 224 2.47 33.05 16.09
CA PRO A 224 3.40 31.93 15.92
C PRO A 224 2.83 30.82 15.04
N LEU A 225 1.52 30.55 15.14
CA LEU A 225 0.84 29.58 14.29
C LEU A 225 0.90 30.00 12.82
N LEU A 226 0.59 31.25 12.49
CA LEU A 226 0.63 31.74 11.10
C LEU A 226 2.06 31.76 10.55
N ASN A 227 3.04 32.18 11.35
CA ASN A 227 4.44 32.17 10.95
C ASN A 227 4.95 30.74 10.69
N MET A 228 4.56 29.78 11.53
CA MET A 228 4.85 28.37 11.30
C MET A 228 4.15 27.85 10.04
N LEU A 229 2.89 28.22 9.79
CA LEU A 229 2.18 27.81 8.57
C LEU A 229 2.85 28.36 7.29
N LYS A 230 3.41 29.58 7.33
CA LYS A 230 4.11 30.19 6.18
C LYS A 230 5.42 29.47 5.81
N THR A 231 6.04 28.71 6.72
CA THR A 231 7.30 28.00 6.44
C THR A 231 7.11 26.58 5.88
N LEU A 232 5.90 26.04 5.94
CA LEU A 232 5.59 24.67 5.50
C LEU A 232 5.39 24.58 3.98
N GLU A 233 5.57 23.38 3.42
CA GLU A 233 5.17 23.09 2.04
C GLU A 233 3.65 23.32 1.84
N PRO A 234 3.17 23.89 0.73
CA PRO A 234 1.76 24.21 0.51
C PRO A 234 0.76 23.07 0.80
N ASN A 235 1.06 21.82 0.42
CA ASN A 235 0.15 20.70 0.70
C ASN A 235 0.13 20.32 2.19
N TYR A 236 1.31 20.33 2.83
CA TYR A 236 1.45 20.02 4.25
C TYR A 236 0.87 21.13 5.13
N GLN A 237 1.01 22.39 4.71
CA GLN A 237 0.35 23.54 5.32
C GLN A 237 -1.17 23.36 5.35
N ARG A 238 -1.79 23.03 4.21
CA ARG A 238 -3.24 22.79 4.11
C ARG A 238 -3.69 21.62 4.98
N TYR A 239 -2.89 20.55 5.05
CA TYR A 239 -3.12 19.44 5.97
C TYR A 239 -3.13 19.90 7.44
N THR A 240 -2.12 20.67 7.87
CA THR A 240 -2.01 21.16 9.26
C THR A 240 -3.19 22.06 9.62
N ILE A 241 -3.62 22.92 8.69
CA ILE A 241 -4.81 23.76 8.83
C ILE A 241 -6.06 22.89 8.97
N ASP A 242 -6.31 21.97 8.04
CA ASP A 242 -7.51 21.14 8.09
C ASP A 242 -7.54 20.21 9.31
N LYS A 243 -6.38 19.75 9.79
CA LYS A 243 -6.26 19.00 11.05
C LYS A 243 -6.64 19.87 12.25
N HIS A 244 -6.16 21.11 12.31
CA HIS A 244 -6.53 22.06 13.36
C HIS A 244 -8.04 22.38 13.33
N LEU A 245 -8.63 22.51 12.14
CA LEU A 245 -10.07 22.73 11.94
C LEU A 245 -10.93 21.46 12.10
N LYS A 246 -10.32 20.31 12.43
CA LYS A 246 -10.99 18.99 12.52
C LYS A 246 -11.69 18.55 11.22
N ARG A 247 -11.25 19.08 10.07
CA ARG A 247 -11.73 18.75 8.72
C ARG A 247 -10.95 17.55 8.17
N ASN A 248 -11.05 16.42 8.87
CA ASN A 248 -10.18 15.24 8.65
C ASN A 248 -10.25 14.66 7.22
N ARG A 249 -11.41 14.76 6.55
CA ARG A 249 -11.59 14.34 5.16
C ARG A 249 -10.74 15.13 4.17
N LYS A 250 -10.72 16.46 4.31
CA LYS A 250 -9.88 17.36 3.48
C LYS A 250 -8.41 17.23 3.88
N ALA A 251 -8.12 17.10 5.18
CA ALA A 251 -6.77 16.89 5.69
C ALA A 251 -6.10 15.65 5.05
N LEU A 252 -6.82 14.52 4.99
CA LEU A 252 -6.34 13.29 4.35
C LEU A 252 -6.08 13.48 2.85
N HIS A 253 -6.91 14.27 2.16
CA HIS A 253 -6.71 14.57 0.75
C HIS A 253 -5.40 15.31 0.50
N HIS A 254 -5.10 16.36 1.27
CA HIS A 254 -3.85 17.10 1.10
C HIS A 254 -2.65 16.27 1.49
N LEU A 255 -2.75 15.48 2.56
CA LEU A 255 -1.65 14.64 3.01
C LEU A 255 -1.33 13.49 2.02
N SER A 256 -2.33 13.01 1.26
CA SER A 256 -2.08 12.07 0.16
C SER A 256 -1.22 12.65 -0.98
N LYS A 257 -1.12 13.98 -1.08
CA LYS A 257 -0.31 14.69 -2.08
C LYS A 257 1.10 15.03 -1.59
N CYS A 258 1.37 15.01 -0.28
CA CYS A 258 2.67 15.37 0.32
C CYS A 258 3.78 14.30 0.13
N GLY A 259 3.56 13.28 -0.72
CA GLY A 259 4.55 12.22 -0.98
C GLY A 259 4.52 11.06 0.02
N GLU A 260 5.41 10.09 -0.18
CA GLU A 260 5.41 8.82 0.57
C GLU A 260 5.92 8.95 2.01
N GLU A 261 6.72 9.97 2.31
CA GLU A 261 7.34 10.17 3.64
C GLU A 261 6.30 10.41 4.74
N HIS A 262 5.21 11.11 4.38
CA HIS A 262 4.10 11.40 5.28
C HIS A 262 3.05 10.28 5.35
N PHE A 263 3.23 9.16 4.64
CA PHE A 263 2.23 8.08 4.61
C PHE A 263 1.94 7.48 5.99
N ASN A 264 2.94 7.36 6.86
CA ASN A 264 2.74 6.86 8.22
C ASN A 264 1.85 7.79 9.04
N GLU A 265 1.98 9.10 8.85
CA GLU A 265 1.10 10.10 9.46
C GLU A 265 -0.33 9.98 8.90
N ALA A 266 -0.47 9.73 7.59
CA ALA A 266 -1.76 9.42 6.95
C ALA A 266 -2.45 8.22 7.59
N LEU A 267 -1.70 7.14 7.75
CA LEU A 267 -2.21 5.87 8.26
C LEU A 267 -2.67 6.01 9.71
N ASN A 268 -1.94 6.77 10.53
CA ASN A 268 -2.36 7.08 11.91
C ASN A 268 -3.63 7.94 11.92
N LEU A 269 -3.70 8.99 11.10
CA LEU A 269 -4.91 9.83 11.00
C LEU A 269 -6.13 9.01 10.58
N VAL A 270 -5.97 8.10 9.62
CA VAL A 270 -7.04 7.21 9.16
C VAL A 270 -7.49 6.26 10.27
N LYS A 271 -6.55 5.73 11.08
CA LYS A 271 -6.88 4.88 12.24
C LYS A 271 -7.66 5.64 13.31
N ASP A 272 -7.17 6.83 13.67
CA ASP A 272 -7.76 7.66 14.73
C ASP A 272 -9.18 8.14 14.35
N GLN A 273 -9.36 8.54 13.09
CA GLN A 273 -10.61 9.13 12.59
C GLN A 273 -11.51 8.15 11.84
N ARG A 274 -11.08 6.89 11.69
CA ARG A 274 -11.79 5.78 11.00
C ARG A 274 -12.18 6.10 9.54
N LEU A 275 -11.34 6.85 8.81
CA LEU A 275 -11.60 7.32 7.44
C LEU A 275 -11.11 6.34 6.33
N TYR A 276 -11.29 5.04 6.54
CA TYR A 276 -10.71 4.02 5.67
C TYR A 276 -11.27 4.02 4.23
N SER A 277 -12.59 4.17 4.07
CA SER A 277 -13.24 4.17 2.76
C SER A 277 -12.75 5.31 1.86
N GLU A 278 -12.64 6.50 2.44
CA GLU A 278 -12.13 7.68 1.73
C GLU A 278 -10.65 7.53 1.40
N ALA A 279 -9.84 6.98 2.32
CA ALA A 279 -8.43 6.72 2.09
C ALA A 279 -8.20 5.78 0.90
N LEU A 280 -8.94 4.66 0.84
CA LEU A 280 -8.82 3.68 -0.24
C LEU A 280 -9.19 4.25 -1.62
N GLY A 281 -10.07 5.25 -1.67
CA GLY A 281 -10.41 5.95 -2.93
C GLY A 281 -9.31 6.90 -3.44
N ARG A 282 -8.32 7.26 -2.61
CA ARG A 282 -7.25 8.20 -3.02
C ARG A 282 -5.99 7.51 -3.49
N TYR A 283 -5.69 6.32 -2.99
CA TYR A 283 -4.48 5.58 -3.37
C TYR A 283 -4.78 4.57 -4.49
N PRO A 284 -3.89 4.42 -5.47
CA PRO A 284 -4.07 3.43 -6.54
C PRO A 284 -3.98 2.00 -5.99
N THR A 285 -4.76 1.08 -6.56
CA THR A 285 -4.94 -0.30 -6.06
C THR A 285 -3.65 -1.11 -6.02
N ASP A 286 -2.70 -0.83 -6.92
CA ASP A 286 -1.44 -1.56 -7.02
C ASP A 286 -0.36 -1.02 -6.06
N SER A 287 -0.67 0.03 -5.31
CA SER A 287 0.31 0.68 -4.45
C SER A 287 0.53 -0.08 -3.13
N PRO A 288 1.78 -0.12 -2.61
CA PRO A 288 2.05 -0.70 -1.30
C PRO A 288 1.33 0.07 -0.18
N GLN A 289 1.07 1.37 -0.38
CA GLN A 289 0.26 2.21 0.49
C GLN A 289 -1.18 1.71 0.57
N TYR A 290 -1.80 1.42 -0.57
CA TYR A 290 -3.15 0.85 -0.65
C TYR A 290 -3.23 -0.50 0.06
N LYS A 291 -2.22 -1.36 -0.11
CA LYS A 291 -2.12 -2.63 0.61
C LYS A 291 -2.05 -2.45 2.13
N ALA A 292 -1.20 -1.53 2.61
CA ALA A 292 -1.08 -1.24 4.05
C ALA A 292 -2.37 -0.67 4.65
N LEU A 293 -3.02 0.27 3.96
CA LEU A 293 -4.32 0.82 4.36
C LEU A 293 -5.41 -0.24 4.41
N SER A 294 -5.45 -1.12 3.40
CA SER A 294 -6.43 -2.21 3.35
C SER A 294 -6.21 -3.24 4.46
N CYS A 295 -4.96 -3.55 4.80
CA CYS A 295 -4.65 -4.40 5.94
C CYS A 295 -5.12 -3.78 7.27
N ALA A 296 -4.88 -2.48 7.48
CA ALA A 296 -5.35 -1.77 8.67
C ALA A 296 -6.88 -1.69 8.71
N TYR A 297 -7.54 -1.50 7.56
CA TYR A 297 -8.99 -1.49 7.48
C TYR A 297 -9.58 -2.88 7.77
N ALA A 298 -8.94 -3.94 7.28
CA ALA A 298 -9.35 -5.31 7.57
C ALA A 298 -9.21 -5.64 9.07
N GLU A 299 -8.14 -5.19 9.74
CA GLU A 299 -7.99 -5.31 11.20
C GLU A 299 -9.16 -4.63 11.92
N TYR A 300 -9.47 -3.39 11.54
CA TYR A 300 -10.63 -2.67 12.08
C TYR A 300 -11.96 -3.37 11.82
N MET A 301 -12.18 -3.92 10.62
CA MET A 301 -13.39 -4.67 10.29
C MET A 301 -13.53 -5.95 11.11
N VAL A 302 -12.42 -6.64 11.39
CA VAL A 302 -12.42 -7.82 12.28
C VAL A 302 -12.83 -7.42 13.70
N GLU A 303 -12.33 -6.29 14.22
CA GLU A 303 -12.77 -5.73 15.51
C GLU A 303 -14.28 -5.41 15.53
N GLN A 304 -14.83 -4.94 14.41
CA GLN A 304 -16.28 -4.69 14.25
C GLN A 304 -17.12 -5.97 13.99
N GLN A 305 -16.54 -7.16 14.16
CA GLN A 305 -17.17 -8.47 13.88
C GLN A 305 -17.57 -8.69 12.40
N GLN A 306 -17.06 -7.88 11.47
CA GLN A 306 -17.30 -8.01 10.03
C GLN A 306 -16.15 -8.76 9.34
N ALA A 307 -15.82 -9.95 9.85
CA ALA A 307 -14.66 -10.72 9.41
C ALA A 307 -14.74 -11.21 7.94
N GLU A 308 -15.95 -11.43 7.40
CA GLU A 308 -16.11 -11.81 6.00
C GLU A 308 -15.69 -10.69 5.04
N GLN A 309 -16.13 -9.45 5.31
CA GLN A 309 -15.75 -8.28 4.52
C GLN A 309 -14.25 -8.00 4.62
N ALA A 310 -13.67 -8.18 5.82
CA ALA A 310 -12.23 -8.11 6.04
C ALA A 310 -11.47 -9.13 5.18
N GLY A 311 -11.96 -10.37 5.12
CA GLY A 311 -11.40 -11.43 4.29
C GLY A 311 -11.40 -11.08 2.79
N LEU A 312 -12.52 -10.53 2.28
CA LEU A 312 -12.63 -10.09 0.88
C LEU A 312 -11.65 -8.96 0.55
N LEU A 313 -11.52 -7.98 1.45
CA LEU A 313 -10.58 -6.87 1.28
C LEU A 313 -9.12 -7.36 1.26
N LEU A 314 -8.74 -8.24 2.20
CA LEU A 314 -7.41 -8.84 2.25
C LEU A 314 -7.11 -9.71 1.03
N TRP A 315 -8.12 -10.42 0.53
CA TRP A 315 -8.01 -11.19 -0.70
C TRP A 315 -7.67 -10.25 -1.87
N ARG A 316 -8.40 -9.15 -2.04
CA ARG A 316 -8.11 -8.17 -3.10
C ARG A 316 -6.69 -7.60 -3.03
N CYS A 317 -6.12 -7.49 -1.83
CA CYS A 317 -4.80 -6.92 -1.60
C CYS A 317 -3.63 -7.91 -1.74
N GLY A 318 -3.92 -9.16 -2.10
CA GLY A 318 -2.91 -10.21 -2.26
C GLY A 318 -2.41 -10.82 -0.94
N GLU A 319 -3.01 -10.46 0.22
CA GLU A 319 -2.67 -11.05 1.51
C GLU A 319 -3.45 -12.33 1.76
N ALA A 320 -3.00 -13.40 1.13
CA ALA A 320 -3.71 -14.67 1.10
C ALA A 320 -3.88 -15.34 2.47
N VAL A 321 -2.83 -15.31 3.31
CA VAL A 321 -2.82 -16.01 4.61
C VAL A 321 -3.75 -15.33 5.60
N ARG A 322 -3.68 -13.99 5.69
CA ARG A 322 -4.56 -13.21 6.56
C ARG A 322 -6.02 -13.27 6.10
N ALA A 323 -6.27 -13.25 4.79
CA ALA A 323 -7.61 -13.43 4.24
C ALA A 323 -8.22 -14.77 4.66
N LEU A 324 -7.43 -15.85 4.59
CA LEU A 324 -7.87 -17.18 5.04
C LEU A 324 -8.23 -17.19 6.53
N GLN A 325 -7.39 -16.61 7.38
CA GLN A 325 -7.68 -16.49 8.83
C GLN A 325 -8.99 -15.73 9.09
N ALA A 326 -9.22 -14.63 8.36
CA ALA A 326 -10.47 -13.87 8.46
C ALA A 326 -11.69 -14.68 7.99
N PHE A 327 -11.57 -15.42 6.87
CA PHE A 327 -12.65 -16.27 6.39
C PHE A 327 -12.98 -17.42 7.36
N VAL A 328 -11.96 -18.05 7.95
CA VAL A 328 -12.12 -19.07 8.99
C VAL A 328 -12.82 -18.47 10.22
N GLY A 329 -12.41 -17.29 10.68
CA GLY A 329 -13.06 -16.59 11.79
C GLY A 329 -14.51 -16.18 11.52
N SER A 330 -14.85 -15.91 10.25
CA SER A 330 -16.21 -15.57 9.83
C SER A 330 -17.11 -16.78 9.52
N ALA A 331 -16.61 -18.01 9.63
CA ALA A 331 -17.27 -19.24 9.18
C ALA A 331 -17.72 -19.25 7.71
N SER A 332 -17.18 -18.35 6.87
CA SER A 332 -17.44 -18.29 5.42
C SER A 332 -16.59 -19.35 4.70
N TRP A 333 -16.92 -20.62 4.92
CA TRP A 333 -16.14 -21.77 4.44
C TRP A 333 -16.03 -21.83 2.91
N ARG A 334 -17.02 -21.31 2.17
CA ARG A 334 -16.97 -21.25 0.69
C ARG A 334 -15.86 -20.33 0.19
N ASN A 335 -15.74 -19.14 0.79
CA ASN A 335 -14.67 -18.20 0.45
C ASN A 335 -13.30 -18.75 0.87
N ALA A 336 -13.22 -19.41 2.04
CA ALA A 336 -12.02 -20.11 2.48
C ALA A 336 -11.63 -21.25 1.51
N LEU A 337 -12.60 -22.06 1.05
CA LEU A 337 -12.39 -23.16 0.11
C LEU A 337 -11.84 -22.66 -1.23
N CYS A 338 -12.48 -21.66 -1.84
CA CYS A 338 -12.01 -21.04 -3.07
C CYS A 338 -10.56 -20.55 -2.91
N LYS A 339 -10.22 -19.99 -1.75
CA LYS A 339 -8.87 -19.50 -1.49
C LYS A 339 -7.85 -20.63 -1.32
N LEU A 340 -8.22 -21.72 -0.65
CA LEU A 340 -7.35 -22.90 -0.47
C LEU A 340 -7.03 -23.58 -1.80
N ILE A 341 -8.04 -23.74 -2.66
CA ILE A 341 -7.86 -24.28 -4.02
C ILE A 341 -6.91 -23.39 -4.83
N ALA A 342 -7.11 -22.06 -4.80
CA ALA A 342 -6.22 -21.12 -5.48
C ALA A 342 -4.76 -21.15 -4.95
N LEU A 343 -4.57 -21.53 -3.69
CA LEU A 343 -3.25 -21.69 -3.05
C LEU A 343 -2.65 -23.11 -3.21
N ARG A 344 -3.32 -24.02 -3.93
CA ARG A 344 -2.96 -25.45 -4.05
C ARG A 344 -2.87 -26.19 -2.69
N ARG A 345 -3.62 -25.72 -1.68
CA ARG A 345 -3.73 -26.37 -0.35
C ARG A 345 -4.92 -27.33 -0.34
N TYR A 346 -4.82 -28.40 -1.13
CA TYR A 346 -5.93 -29.31 -1.39
C TYR A 346 -6.32 -30.19 -0.20
N THR A 347 -5.38 -30.51 0.69
CA THR A 347 -5.66 -31.28 1.92
C THR A 347 -6.61 -30.55 2.85
N GLU A 348 -6.36 -29.27 3.09
CA GLU A 348 -7.22 -28.41 3.92
C GLU A 348 -8.57 -28.13 3.25
N ALA A 349 -8.57 -27.98 1.93
CA ALA A 349 -9.80 -27.85 1.14
C ALA A 349 -10.70 -29.08 1.29
N ALA A 350 -10.11 -30.28 1.23
CA ALA A 350 -10.83 -31.54 1.39
C ALA A 350 -11.42 -31.70 2.79
N ILE A 351 -10.66 -31.33 3.84
CA ILE A 351 -11.17 -31.33 5.23
C ILE A 351 -12.38 -30.40 5.37
N LEU A 352 -12.35 -29.21 4.77
CA LEU A 352 -13.50 -28.29 4.80
C LEU A 352 -14.71 -28.88 4.07
N LEU A 353 -14.52 -29.51 2.91
CA LEU A 353 -15.59 -30.15 2.16
C LEU A 353 -16.20 -31.32 2.94
N GLU A 354 -15.37 -32.16 3.56
CA GLU A 354 -15.80 -33.27 4.41
C GLU A 354 -16.59 -32.79 5.63
N GLN A 355 -16.08 -31.79 6.36
CA GLN A 355 -16.66 -31.34 7.63
C GLN A 355 -17.87 -30.42 7.46
N TYR A 356 -17.82 -29.47 6.52
CA TYR A 356 -18.85 -28.44 6.37
C TYR A 356 -19.84 -28.75 5.25
N ALA A 357 -19.35 -29.14 4.08
CA ALA A 357 -20.23 -29.46 2.95
C ALA A 357 -20.83 -30.87 3.05
N LYS A 358 -20.18 -31.77 3.82
CA LYS A 358 -20.47 -33.21 3.86
C LYS A 358 -20.49 -33.84 2.47
N ASP A 359 -19.72 -33.27 1.56
CA ASP A 359 -19.67 -33.67 0.17
C ASP A 359 -18.40 -34.47 -0.08
N CYS A 360 -18.54 -35.79 -0.05
CA CYS A 360 -17.40 -36.69 -0.11
C CYS A 360 -16.82 -36.79 -1.54
N GLU A 361 -17.64 -36.64 -2.58
CA GLU A 361 -17.20 -36.71 -3.97
C GLU A 361 -16.26 -35.55 -4.31
N GLU A 362 -16.67 -34.32 -3.98
CA GLU A 362 -15.87 -33.10 -4.16
C GLU A 362 -14.61 -33.12 -3.29
N ALA A 363 -14.69 -33.64 -2.06
CA ALA A 363 -13.52 -33.79 -1.19
C ALA A 363 -12.50 -34.76 -1.79
N ILE A 364 -12.94 -35.93 -2.28
CA ILE A 364 -12.08 -36.91 -2.95
C ILE A 364 -11.51 -36.32 -4.24
N SER A 365 -12.34 -35.66 -5.05
CA SER A 365 -11.92 -34.98 -6.28
C SER A 365 -10.84 -33.93 -6.01
N ALA A 366 -11.02 -33.10 -4.97
CA ALA A 366 -10.02 -32.11 -4.57
C ALA A 366 -8.68 -32.77 -4.16
N LEU A 367 -8.70 -33.87 -3.41
CA LEU A 367 -7.47 -34.61 -3.05
C LEU A 367 -6.79 -35.25 -4.27
N VAL A 368 -7.58 -35.79 -5.20
CA VAL A 368 -7.08 -36.36 -6.46
C VAL A 368 -6.40 -35.27 -7.30
N THR A 369 -7.02 -34.10 -7.45
CA THR A 369 -6.39 -32.95 -8.15
C THR A 369 -5.13 -32.44 -7.44
N GLY A 370 -5.04 -32.63 -6.12
CA GLY A 370 -3.87 -32.30 -5.31
C GLY A 370 -2.78 -33.38 -5.26
N ALA A 371 -2.94 -34.50 -5.98
CA ALA A 371 -2.04 -35.66 -5.94
C ALA A 371 -1.81 -36.27 -4.54
N VAL A 372 -2.81 -36.16 -3.66
CA VAL A 372 -2.79 -36.74 -2.30
C VAL A 372 -3.50 -38.08 -2.30
N TRP A 373 -2.87 -39.09 -2.92
CA TRP A 373 -3.49 -40.37 -3.26
C TRP A 373 -3.92 -41.21 -2.05
N GLU A 374 -3.06 -41.28 -1.02
CA GLU A 374 -3.32 -42.11 0.18
C GLU A 374 -4.56 -41.63 0.95
N GLU A 375 -4.72 -40.30 1.09
CA GLU A 375 -5.87 -39.70 1.78
C GLU A 375 -7.15 -39.79 0.95
N ALA A 376 -7.05 -39.60 -0.37
CA ALA A 376 -8.17 -39.82 -1.29
C ALA A 376 -8.69 -41.25 -1.18
N LEU A 377 -7.79 -42.23 -1.16
CA LEU A 377 -8.11 -43.64 -0.96
C LEU A 377 -8.78 -43.91 0.39
N ARG A 378 -8.25 -43.32 1.48
CA ARG A 378 -8.84 -43.44 2.81
C ARG A 378 -10.30 -42.98 2.81
N LEU A 379 -10.60 -41.83 2.20
CA LEU A 379 -11.97 -41.30 2.10
C LEU A 379 -12.88 -42.17 1.25
N VAL A 380 -12.39 -42.68 0.12
CA VAL A 380 -13.15 -43.60 -0.75
C VAL A 380 -13.63 -44.84 0.01
N TYR A 381 -12.72 -45.48 0.77
CA TYR A 381 -13.08 -46.65 1.58
C TYR A 381 -13.96 -46.28 2.78
N LEU A 382 -13.70 -45.14 3.42
CA LEU A 382 -14.50 -44.68 4.56
C LEU A 382 -15.99 -44.46 4.18
N TYR A 383 -16.24 -43.90 3.00
CA TYR A 383 -17.59 -43.63 2.50
C TYR A 383 -18.18 -44.75 1.63
N ASN A 384 -17.45 -45.87 1.48
CA ASN A 384 -17.85 -47.02 0.66
C ASN A 384 -18.18 -46.66 -0.81
N ARG A 385 -17.48 -45.67 -1.38
CA ARG A 385 -17.66 -45.19 -2.76
C ARG A 385 -16.57 -45.72 -3.70
N GLN A 386 -16.49 -47.04 -3.78
CA GLN A 386 -15.49 -47.74 -4.59
C GLN A 386 -15.64 -47.48 -6.10
N ASP A 387 -16.81 -47.02 -6.54
CA ASP A 387 -17.07 -46.54 -7.90
C ASP A 387 -16.08 -45.44 -8.33
N ILE A 388 -15.71 -44.54 -7.41
CA ILE A 388 -14.82 -43.40 -7.68
C ILE A 388 -13.39 -43.86 -8.01
N ILE A 389 -13.00 -45.07 -7.58
CA ILE A 389 -11.69 -45.65 -7.89
C ILE A 389 -11.52 -45.81 -9.39
N GLU A 390 -12.51 -46.38 -10.06
CA GLU A 390 -12.47 -46.63 -11.49
C GLU A 390 -12.73 -45.35 -12.30
N THR A 391 -13.64 -44.48 -11.84
CA THR A 391 -14.06 -43.31 -12.62
C THR A 391 -13.09 -42.14 -12.56
N ASN A 392 -12.46 -41.88 -11.41
CA ASN A 392 -11.65 -40.70 -11.18
C ASN A 392 -10.21 -41.03 -10.81
N LEU A 393 -10.01 -41.94 -9.84
CA LEU A 393 -8.69 -42.15 -9.24
C LEU A 393 -7.72 -42.86 -10.20
N LYS A 394 -8.13 -43.98 -10.82
CA LYS A 394 -7.27 -44.70 -11.79
C LYS A 394 -6.91 -43.84 -13.01
N PRO A 395 -7.86 -43.17 -13.70
CA PRO A 395 -7.51 -42.26 -14.78
C PRO A 395 -6.53 -41.16 -14.35
N ALA A 396 -6.76 -40.53 -13.19
CA ALA A 396 -5.89 -39.48 -12.67
C ALA A 396 -4.47 -39.98 -12.34
N LEU A 397 -4.32 -41.21 -11.84
CA LEU A 397 -3.01 -41.83 -11.58
C LEU A 397 -2.24 -42.08 -12.89
N LEU A 398 -2.92 -42.60 -13.92
CA LEU A 398 -2.33 -42.85 -15.23
C LEU A 398 -1.91 -41.53 -15.89
N GLU A 399 -2.78 -40.51 -15.83
CA GLU A 399 -2.49 -39.17 -16.34
C GLU A 399 -1.30 -38.54 -15.58
N ALA A 400 -1.31 -38.57 -14.25
CA ALA A 400 -0.21 -38.05 -13.43
C ALA A 400 1.11 -38.77 -13.71
N CYS A 401 1.10 -40.09 -13.90
CA CYS A 401 2.28 -40.85 -14.30
C CYS A 401 2.79 -40.38 -15.67
N SER A 402 1.92 -40.30 -16.67
CA SER A 402 2.32 -39.85 -18.00
C SER A 402 2.86 -38.41 -18.00
N SER A 403 2.26 -37.51 -17.21
CA SER A 403 2.69 -36.13 -17.07
C SER A 403 4.04 -36.03 -16.35
N GLN A 404 4.29 -36.83 -15.32
CA GLN A 404 5.58 -36.85 -14.63
C GLN A 404 6.68 -37.45 -15.52
N THR A 405 6.39 -38.53 -16.27
CA THR A 405 7.35 -39.10 -17.22
C THR A 405 7.73 -38.10 -18.31
N THR A 406 6.75 -37.48 -18.96
CA THR A 406 7.01 -36.47 -20.01
C THR A 406 7.73 -35.23 -19.47
N TYR A 407 7.41 -34.79 -18.24
CA TYR A 407 8.13 -33.73 -17.56
C TYR A 407 9.61 -34.11 -17.35
N LEU A 408 9.89 -35.32 -16.85
CA LEU A 408 11.25 -35.79 -16.62
C LEU A 408 12.04 -35.88 -17.93
N GLU A 409 11.47 -36.45 -18.98
CA GLU A 409 12.09 -36.52 -20.31
C GLU A 409 12.45 -35.12 -20.83
N ALA A 410 11.55 -34.15 -20.69
CA ALA A 410 11.80 -32.77 -21.09
C ALA A 410 12.91 -32.10 -20.26
N GLN A 411 12.89 -32.27 -18.93
CA GLN A 411 13.95 -31.74 -18.05
C GLN A 411 15.31 -32.36 -18.37
N MET A 412 15.35 -33.67 -18.65
CA MET A 412 16.59 -34.35 -19.01
C MET A 412 17.12 -33.92 -20.37
N ALA A 413 16.26 -33.75 -21.37
CA ALA A 413 16.66 -33.20 -22.67
C ALA A 413 17.23 -31.78 -22.54
N MET A 414 16.62 -30.93 -21.70
CA MET A 414 17.13 -29.59 -21.42
C MET A 414 18.47 -29.63 -20.67
N LEU A 415 18.61 -30.51 -19.67
CA LEU A 415 19.86 -30.70 -18.93
C LEU A 415 20.99 -31.11 -19.87
N ILE A 416 20.76 -32.09 -20.74
CA ILE A 416 21.73 -32.54 -21.75
C ILE A 416 22.10 -31.37 -22.66
N ARG A 417 21.11 -30.66 -23.22
CA ARG A 417 21.36 -29.52 -24.11
C ARG A 417 22.20 -28.43 -23.44
N HIS A 418 21.87 -28.04 -22.21
CA HIS A 418 22.61 -27.02 -21.48
C HIS A 418 24.01 -27.49 -21.11
N LYS A 419 24.18 -28.77 -20.73
CA LYS A 419 25.49 -29.38 -20.46
C LYS A 419 26.38 -29.41 -21.71
N THR A 420 25.84 -29.87 -22.84
CA THR A 420 26.58 -29.89 -24.12
C THR A 420 26.97 -28.48 -24.56
N ARG A 421 26.06 -27.50 -24.41
CA ARG A 421 26.35 -26.10 -24.74
C ARG A 421 27.42 -25.51 -23.82
N LEU A 422 27.35 -25.79 -22.52
CA LEU A 422 28.34 -25.32 -21.55
C LEU A 422 29.74 -25.87 -21.85
N ALA A 423 29.84 -27.14 -22.24
CA ALA A 423 31.10 -27.74 -22.68
C ALA A 423 31.70 -27.00 -23.90
N VAL A 424 30.88 -26.69 -24.91
CA VAL A 424 31.32 -25.88 -26.08
C VAL A 424 31.77 -24.48 -25.66
N VAL A 425 31.03 -23.80 -24.79
CA VAL A 425 31.39 -22.46 -24.31
C VAL A 425 32.72 -22.49 -23.54
N TRP A 426 32.96 -23.51 -22.72
CA TRP A 426 34.24 -23.68 -22.03
C TRP A 426 35.40 -23.97 -22.98
N GLU A 427 35.20 -24.79 -24.02
CA GLU A 427 36.21 -25.01 -25.05
C GLU A 427 36.57 -23.72 -25.81
N VAL A 428 35.59 -22.88 -26.14
CA VAL A 428 35.84 -21.59 -26.80
C VAL A 428 36.60 -20.67 -25.85
N LYS A 429 36.17 -20.54 -24.59
CA LYS A 429 36.88 -19.69 -23.61
C LYS A 429 38.31 -20.13 -23.37
N GLU A 430 38.58 -21.43 -23.33
CA GLU A 430 39.94 -21.94 -23.14
C GLU A 430 40.81 -21.72 -24.40
N LYS A 431 40.24 -21.86 -25.61
CA LYS A 431 40.92 -21.49 -26.86
C LYS A 431 41.28 -19.99 -26.89
N ASP A 432 40.32 -19.12 -26.59
CA ASP A 432 40.53 -17.67 -26.52
C ASP A 432 41.61 -17.31 -25.47
N ARG A 433 41.62 -18.00 -24.32
CA ARG A 433 42.62 -17.84 -23.27
C ARG A 433 44.02 -18.24 -23.73
N LEU A 434 44.14 -19.35 -24.45
CA LEU A 434 45.42 -19.84 -24.98
C LEU A 434 45.97 -18.95 -26.10
N GLU A 435 45.09 -18.41 -26.95
CA GLU A 435 45.46 -17.41 -27.97
C GLU A 435 45.96 -16.11 -27.34
N LEU A 436 45.31 -15.64 -26.26
CA LEU A 436 45.73 -14.45 -25.51
C LEU A 436 47.10 -14.61 -24.83
N LEU A 437 47.50 -15.85 -24.48
CA LEU A 437 48.78 -16.19 -23.85
C LEU A 437 49.93 -16.34 -24.86
N GLY A 438 49.70 -16.12 -26.17
CA GLY A 438 50.75 -16.07 -27.18
C GLY A 438 51.52 -17.38 -27.40
N LYS A 439 50.91 -18.54 -27.10
CA LYS A 439 51.50 -19.85 -27.40
C LYS A 439 51.05 -20.30 -28.79
N PRO A 440 51.95 -20.44 -29.79
CA PRO A 440 51.56 -20.99 -31.08
C PRO A 440 51.18 -22.47 -30.94
N ALA A 441 50.18 -22.86 -31.72
CA ALA A 441 49.46 -24.13 -31.72
C ALA A 441 50.31 -25.36 -32.08
N LEU A 442 51.24 -25.78 -31.21
CA LEU A 442 52.01 -27.01 -31.36
C LEU A 442 51.75 -28.06 -30.27
N LEU A 443 50.82 -27.83 -29.34
CA LEU A 443 50.43 -28.82 -28.31
C LEU A 443 48.99 -29.32 -28.44
N THR A 444 48.26 -28.87 -29.47
CA THR A 444 46.86 -29.26 -29.71
C THR A 444 46.71 -30.69 -30.25
N GLU A 445 47.78 -31.34 -30.68
CA GLU A 445 47.75 -32.75 -31.10
C GLU A 445 47.97 -33.74 -29.94
N GLU A 446 48.78 -33.40 -28.93
CA GLU A 446 48.98 -34.28 -27.76
C GLU A 446 47.74 -34.33 -26.85
N TYR A 447 47.00 -33.22 -26.70
CA TYR A 447 45.75 -33.21 -25.92
C TYR A 447 44.57 -33.90 -26.62
N ARG A 448 44.58 -33.94 -27.97
CA ARG A 448 43.56 -34.66 -28.76
C ARG A 448 43.70 -36.18 -28.61
N PHE A 449 44.91 -36.67 -28.30
CA PHE A 449 45.20 -38.09 -28.07
C PHE A 449 44.74 -38.57 -26.67
N CYS A 450 44.96 -37.77 -25.62
CA CYS A 450 44.59 -38.16 -24.24
C CYS A 450 43.08 -38.21 -23.96
N ASN A 451 42.26 -37.35 -24.60
CA ASN A 451 40.80 -37.38 -24.39
C ASN A 451 40.08 -38.43 -25.26
N SER A 452 40.67 -38.87 -26.37
CA SER A 452 40.13 -39.99 -27.17
C SER A 452 40.43 -41.36 -26.55
N LEU A 453 41.46 -41.48 -25.70
CA LEU A 453 41.87 -42.74 -25.08
C LEU A 453 41.08 -43.13 -23.82
N ARG A 454 40.37 -42.19 -23.18
CA ARG A 454 39.58 -42.48 -21.98
C ARG A 454 38.26 -43.21 -22.26
N GLY A 455 37.88 -43.36 -23.53
CA GLY A 455 36.78 -44.21 -24.00
C GLY A 455 37.21 -45.63 -24.40
N PHE A 456 38.50 -45.93 -24.42
CA PHE A 456 39.03 -47.22 -24.91
C PHE A 456 39.30 -48.25 -23.80
N GLU A 457 39.40 -47.84 -22.54
CA GLU A 457 39.71 -48.74 -21.42
C GLU A 457 38.60 -49.77 -21.14
N ASN A 458 37.33 -49.44 -21.43
CA ASN A 458 36.23 -50.40 -21.28
C ASN A 458 36.05 -51.35 -22.47
N TRP A 459 36.67 -51.06 -23.62
CA TRP A 459 36.61 -51.93 -24.80
C TRP A 459 37.75 -52.97 -24.80
N LEU A 460 38.92 -52.63 -24.25
CA LEU A 460 40.07 -53.55 -24.16
C LEU A 460 39.94 -54.62 -23.07
N VAL A 461 39.28 -54.33 -21.94
CA VAL A 461 39.08 -55.32 -20.85
C VAL A 461 38.12 -56.45 -21.26
N HIS A 462 37.18 -56.19 -22.17
CA HIS A 462 36.21 -57.18 -22.64
C HIS A 462 36.76 -58.07 -23.78
N VAL A 463 37.76 -57.58 -24.54
CA VAL A 463 38.40 -58.31 -25.65
C VAL A 463 39.56 -59.18 -25.18
N ILE A 464 40.22 -58.83 -24.07
CA ILE A 464 41.37 -59.58 -23.54
C ILE A 464 40.95 -60.81 -22.70
N LEU A 465 39.71 -60.89 -22.20
CA LEU A 465 39.26 -62.00 -21.33
C LEU A 465 38.60 -63.20 -22.03
N THR A 466 38.39 -63.17 -23.35
CA THR A 466 37.66 -64.26 -24.07
C THR A 466 38.52 -65.16 -24.96
N CYS A 467 39.85 -64.98 -25.03
CA CYS A 467 40.71 -65.78 -25.91
C CYS A 467 41.95 -66.30 -25.18
N LEU A 468 41.83 -67.47 -24.56
CA LEU A 468 42.93 -68.33 -24.10
C LEU A 468 43.04 -69.53 -25.07
N PRO A 469 44.26 -70.09 -25.33
CA PRO A 469 44.67 -71.24 -24.51
C PRO A 469 46.19 -71.43 -24.27
N LEU A 470 46.48 -71.89 -23.03
CA LEU A 470 47.35 -73.00 -22.58
C LEU A 470 48.85 -73.18 -22.97
N SER A 471 49.62 -73.44 -21.88
CA SER A 471 50.94 -74.13 -21.73
C SER A 471 52.18 -73.26 -22.00
N VAL A 472 53.23 -73.18 -21.17
CA VAL A 472 53.86 -74.16 -20.25
C VAL A 472 54.62 -73.39 -19.12
N SER A 473 54.64 -73.95 -17.91
CA SER A 473 55.43 -73.60 -16.70
C SER A 473 56.93 -74.03 -16.84
N PRO A 474 57.95 -73.73 -15.96
CA PRO A 474 57.92 -73.19 -14.57
C PRO A 474 59.02 -72.15 -14.18
N PHE A 475 58.90 -71.63 -12.95
CA PHE A 475 59.93 -71.52 -11.88
C PHE A 475 60.10 -70.17 -11.16
N LEU A 476 59.85 -70.25 -9.83
CA LEU A 476 60.26 -69.42 -8.66
C LEU A 476 59.81 -67.96 -8.56
N SER A 477 59.50 -67.38 -7.39
CA SER A 477 59.11 -67.81 -6.03
C SER A 477 59.04 -66.52 -5.19
N LEU A 478 58.06 -66.41 -4.28
CA LEU A 478 58.10 -65.65 -3.00
C LEU A 478 58.23 -64.09 -3.08
N VAL A 479 57.62 -63.22 -2.28
CA VAL A 479 57.09 -63.25 -0.90
C VAL A 479 55.97 -62.19 -0.77
N LEU A 480 55.03 -62.52 0.10
CA LEU A 480 53.94 -61.76 0.70
C LEU A 480 54.28 -60.39 1.34
N THR A 481 53.17 -59.68 1.67
CA THR A 481 52.90 -58.90 2.90
C THR A 481 53.30 -57.41 3.01
N LEU A 482 52.23 -56.58 3.03
CA LEU A 482 51.96 -55.38 3.86
C LEU A 482 52.53 -55.45 5.32
N PRO A 483 52.51 -54.40 6.21
CA PRO A 483 52.04 -52.99 6.11
C PRO A 483 52.88 -51.92 6.90
N LEU A 484 52.39 -50.66 6.89
CA LEU A 484 52.33 -49.61 7.96
C LEU A 484 53.57 -49.15 8.79
N SER A 485 53.86 -47.84 8.64
CA SER A 485 54.16 -46.80 9.65
C SER A 485 55.37 -46.89 10.61
N PHE A 486 56.22 -45.83 10.62
CA PHE A 486 56.83 -45.13 11.78
C PHE A 486 57.93 -44.16 11.25
N GLN A 487 58.39 -43.05 11.86
CA GLN A 487 57.90 -42.07 12.85
C GLN A 487 59.00 -40.99 13.03
N MET A 488 58.57 -39.79 13.38
CA MET A 488 59.25 -38.62 13.97
C MET A 488 60.62 -38.76 14.69
N ARG A 489 61.33 -37.60 14.79
CA ARG A 489 61.76 -36.97 16.07
C ARG A 489 62.13 -35.48 15.88
N MET A 490 61.50 -34.55 16.62
CA MET A 490 61.90 -33.93 17.91
C MET A 490 62.88 -32.74 17.77
N SER A 491 62.69 -31.61 18.47
CA SER A 491 62.67 -31.49 19.94
C SER A 491 61.85 -30.32 20.51
N GLN A 492 61.49 -30.49 21.79
CA GLN A 492 60.77 -29.62 22.74
C GLN A 492 61.68 -28.46 23.25
N THR A 493 61.31 -27.48 24.10
CA THR A 493 60.64 -27.59 25.41
C THR A 493 60.43 -26.20 26.10
N VAL A 494 59.38 -26.12 26.94
CA VAL A 494 59.26 -25.47 28.29
C VAL A 494 58.62 -24.06 28.48
N ARG A 495 57.48 -24.14 29.20
CA ARG A 495 56.73 -23.28 30.15
C ARG A 495 57.35 -21.96 30.67
N ARG A 496 56.50 -20.93 30.85
CA ARG A 496 55.90 -20.52 32.16
C ARG A 496 54.90 -19.34 32.09
N GLN A 497 53.92 -19.45 33.00
CA GLN A 497 52.92 -18.53 33.58
C GLN A 497 53.14 -17.01 33.54
N SER A 498 52.05 -16.25 33.34
CA SER A 498 51.35 -15.39 34.34
C SER A 498 50.43 -14.42 33.56
N SER A 499 49.11 -14.43 33.79
CA SER A 499 48.38 -13.65 34.80
C SER A 499 48.65 -12.14 34.72
N ILE A 500 47.69 -11.36 34.23
CA ILE A 500 47.08 -10.20 34.94
C ILE A 500 45.85 -9.72 34.14
N GLN A 501 44.78 -9.55 34.90
CA GLN A 501 43.48 -9.04 34.52
C GLN A 501 43.49 -7.53 34.26
N ARG A 502 42.55 -7.09 33.42
CA ARG A 502 41.52 -6.06 33.70
C ARG A 502 40.57 -6.08 32.48
N ALA A 503 39.31 -6.52 32.54
CA ALA A 503 38.21 -6.15 33.44
C ALA A 503 38.12 -4.62 33.57
N SER A 504 37.05 -3.94 33.21
CA SER A 504 35.65 -4.31 33.22
C SER A 504 34.86 -3.12 32.65
N SER A 505 33.81 -3.37 31.86
CA SER A 505 32.40 -3.16 32.25
C SER A 505 31.84 -1.83 31.71
N VAL A 506 30.59 -1.69 31.27
CA VAL A 506 29.29 -2.29 31.66
C VAL A 506 28.41 -2.22 30.37
N MET A 507 27.90 -3.30 29.72
CA MET A 507 26.70 -4.13 30.01
C MET A 507 25.43 -3.29 30.24
N THR A 508 24.23 -3.50 29.71
CA THR A 508 23.58 -4.44 28.78
C THR A 508 22.17 -3.89 28.58
N GLY A 509 21.48 -4.22 27.49
CA GLY A 509 20.04 -3.97 27.43
C GLY A 509 19.46 -4.07 26.04
N SER A 510 19.05 -5.28 25.69
CA SER A 510 18.19 -5.66 24.57
C SER A 510 17.10 -4.64 24.25
N HIS A 511 16.83 -4.40 22.96
CA HIS A 511 15.49 -4.56 22.37
C HIS A 511 15.57 -4.31 20.86
N ALA A 512 15.34 -5.39 20.12
CA ALA A 512 15.14 -5.38 18.68
C ALA A 512 13.77 -4.78 18.36
N VAL A 513 13.74 -3.59 17.76
CA VAL A 513 12.69 -3.13 16.82
C VAL A 513 13.31 -2.05 15.92
N SER A 514 13.66 -2.38 14.68
CA SER A 514 13.74 -1.41 13.59
C SER A 514 13.11 -2.06 12.35
N LYS A 515 11.94 -1.59 11.90
CA LYS A 515 11.68 -0.37 11.11
C LYS A 515 12.36 -0.37 9.73
N TYR A 516 11.47 -0.55 8.75
CA TYR A 516 11.43 0.01 7.40
C TYR A 516 12.51 -0.42 6.40
N SER A 517 12.02 -0.97 5.28
CA SER A 517 12.67 -0.79 3.98
C SER A 517 11.62 -0.84 2.85
N HIS A 518 11.35 0.36 2.34
CA HIS A 518 11.20 0.73 0.93
C HIS A 518 10.34 -0.10 -0.03
N SER A 519 9.22 0.51 -0.36
CA SER A 519 8.47 0.42 -1.61
C SER A 519 9.34 0.72 -2.84
N ASN A 520 9.49 -0.26 -3.74
CA ASN A 520 9.96 -0.09 -5.12
C ASN A 520 8.80 -0.48 -6.06
N SER A 521 7.74 0.32 -6.14
CA SER A 521 6.52 -0.03 -6.90
C SER A 521 6.54 0.46 -8.35
N SER A 522 7.10 1.64 -8.66
CA SER A 522 7.38 2.08 -10.04
C SER A 522 8.60 1.39 -10.65
N ARG A 523 9.44 0.84 -9.77
CA ARG A 523 10.44 -0.15 -10.08
C ARG A 523 9.86 -1.54 -10.21
N SER A 524 8.59 -1.85 -9.93
CA SER A 524 8.11 -3.25 -10.03
C SER A 524 7.92 -3.71 -11.48
N SER A 525 7.36 -2.91 -12.38
CA SER A 525 7.28 -3.29 -13.82
C SER A 525 8.60 -3.06 -14.55
N LYS A 526 9.36 -2.02 -14.18
CA LYS A 526 10.70 -1.77 -14.72
C LYS A 526 11.74 -2.73 -14.16
N ASN A 527 11.69 -3.16 -12.90
CA ASN A 527 12.47 -4.25 -12.28
C ASN A 527 11.86 -5.61 -12.55
N SER A 528 10.60 -5.78 -12.92
CA SER A 528 10.11 -7.04 -13.46
C SER A 528 10.66 -7.20 -14.87
N ARG A 529 10.66 -6.14 -15.69
CA ARG A 529 11.41 -6.08 -16.95
C ARG A 529 12.94 -6.07 -16.75
N LYS A 530 13.48 -5.50 -15.66
CA LYS A 530 14.93 -5.54 -15.32
C LYS A 530 15.31 -6.87 -14.70
N ALA A 531 14.39 -7.58 -14.04
CA ALA A 531 14.54 -8.91 -13.48
C ALA A 531 14.35 -9.96 -14.58
N GLU A 532 13.47 -9.72 -15.55
CA GLU A 532 13.38 -10.46 -16.81
C GLU A 532 14.63 -10.23 -17.68
N ARG A 533 15.21 -9.02 -17.67
CA ARG A 533 16.55 -8.74 -18.23
C ARG A 533 17.72 -9.28 -17.39
N LYS A 534 17.49 -9.64 -16.12
CA LYS A 534 18.44 -10.33 -15.23
C LYS A 534 18.16 -11.83 -15.12
N LYS A 535 17.09 -12.33 -15.76
CA LYS A 535 16.93 -13.75 -15.97
C LYS A 535 18.04 -14.13 -16.94
N PRO A 536 18.73 -15.25 -16.70
CA PRO A 536 19.77 -15.72 -17.59
C PRO A 536 19.21 -15.76 -19.02
N SER A 537 19.77 -14.92 -19.89
CA SER A 537 19.33 -14.86 -21.27
C SER A 537 20.05 -16.00 -21.97
N LEU A 538 19.36 -17.13 -22.15
CA LEU A 538 19.86 -18.31 -22.86
C LEU A 538 20.09 -18.09 -24.37
N LYS A 539 20.29 -16.84 -24.78
CA LYS A 539 20.59 -16.46 -26.16
C LYS A 539 22.08 -16.71 -26.41
N GLU A 540 22.34 -17.59 -27.36
CA GLU A 540 23.68 -18.04 -27.74
C GLU A 540 24.57 -16.85 -28.15
N GLY A 541 25.79 -16.78 -27.59
CA GLY A 541 26.80 -15.78 -27.94
C GLY A 541 26.90 -14.55 -27.02
N ILE A 542 26.31 -14.57 -25.82
CA ILE A 542 26.41 -13.48 -24.83
C ILE A 542 27.68 -13.67 -23.96
N PRO A 543 28.41 -12.60 -23.55
CA PRO A 543 29.65 -12.71 -22.78
C PRO A 543 29.61 -13.48 -21.45
N LEU A 544 28.41 -13.69 -20.86
CA LEU A 544 28.19 -14.41 -19.59
C LEU A 544 27.31 -15.66 -19.75
N GLU A 545 27.23 -16.19 -20.98
CA GLU A 545 26.39 -17.35 -21.32
C GLU A 545 26.67 -18.58 -20.42
N ASP A 546 27.91 -18.79 -19.98
CA ASP A 546 28.29 -19.87 -19.07
C ASP A 546 27.64 -19.75 -17.69
N MET A 547 27.61 -18.55 -17.10
CA MET A 547 26.97 -18.33 -15.81
C MET A 547 25.46 -18.48 -15.90
N ASP A 548 24.87 -18.07 -17.01
CA ASP A 548 23.45 -18.20 -17.29
C ASP A 548 23.04 -19.68 -17.43
N LEU A 549 23.86 -20.48 -18.11
CA LEU A 549 23.70 -21.94 -18.22
C LEU A 549 23.88 -22.65 -16.88
N LEU A 550 24.82 -22.22 -16.04
CA LEU A 550 25.02 -22.78 -14.69
C LEU A 550 23.80 -22.57 -13.80
N HIS A 551 23.19 -21.38 -13.82
CA HIS A 551 21.96 -21.12 -13.07
C HIS A 551 20.79 -21.96 -13.61
N ALA A 552 20.63 -22.07 -14.93
CA ALA A 552 19.59 -22.90 -15.54
C ALA A 552 19.75 -24.39 -15.17
N LEU A 553 20.98 -24.92 -15.19
CA LEU A 553 21.27 -26.30 -14.75
C LEU A 553 20.95 -26.49 -13.27
N ALA A 554 21.32 -25.54 -12.41
CA ALA A 554 20.98 -25.59 -10.99
C ALA A 554 19.45 -25.57 -10.78
N ASP A 555 18.72 -24.75 -11.51
CA ASP A 555 17.25 -24.68 -11.44
C ASP A 555 16.59 -26.01 -11.86
N ILE A 556 17.09 -26.64 -12.93
CA ILE A 556 16.62 -27.98 -13.36
C ILE A 556 16.85 -29.00 -12.25
N ILE A 557 18.06 -29.06 -11.69
CA ILE A 557 18.41 -29.99 -10.59
C ILE A 557 17.49 -29.80 -9.38
N HIS A 558 17.26 -28.56 -8.95
CA HIS A 558 16.35 -28.27 -7.84
C HIS A 558 14.90 -28.66 -8.18
N SER A 559 14.44 -28.41 -9.41
CA SER A 559 13.07 -28.72 -9.82
C SER A 559 12.79 -30.23 -9.86
N VAL A 560 13.74 -31.04 -10.34
CA VAL A 560 13.64 -32.50 -10.39
C VAL A 560 13.79 -33.08 -8.98
N ASP A 561 14.68 -32.54 -8.14
CA ASP A 561 14.75 -32.98 -6.75
C ASP A 561 13.47 -32.64 -5.98
N LYS A 562 12.78 -31.54 -6.30
CA LYS A 562 11.54 -31.11 -5.62
C LYS A 562 10.43 -32.17 -5.70
N ILE A 563 10.25 -32.78 -6.87
CA ILE A 563 9.19 -33.76 -7.14
C ILE A 563 9.47 -35.16 -6.54
N ARG A 564 10.64 -35.38 -5.92
CA ARG A 564 11.03 -36.67 -5.31
C ARG A 564 9.95 -37.31 -4.42
N GLY A 565 9.29 -36.50 -3.58
CA GLY A 565 8.23 -36.98 -2.71
C GLY A 565 6.93 -37.32 -3.44
N GLU A 566 6.60 -36.56 -4.48
CA GLU A 566 5.42 -36.76 -5.33
C GLU A 566 5.56 -38.03 -6.18
N VAL A 567 6.75 -38.28 -6.72
CA VAL A 567 7.06 -39.53 -7.44
C VAL A 567 6.92 -40.73 -6.50
N HIS A 568 7.43 -40.64 -5.27
CA HIS A 568 7.31 -41.74 -4.31
C HIS A 568 5.86 -42.06 -3.94
N SER A 569 5.03 -41.04 -3.67
CA SER A 569 3.61 -41.26 -3.37
C SER A 569 2.85 -41.82 -4.57
N LEU A 570 3.16 -41.36 -5.77
CA LEU A 570 2.58 -41.86 -7.01
C LEU A 570 2.95 -43.33 -7.26
N LEU A 571 4.22 -43.71 -7.11
CA LEU A 571 4.66 -45.10 -7.28
C LEU A 571 3.95 -46.06 -6.32
N LYS A 572 3.74 -45.66 -5.05
CA LYS A 572 2.97 -46.46 -4.09
C LYS A 572 1.53 -46.65 -4.53
N ALA A 573 0.88 -45.58 -4.99
CA ALA A 573 -0.50 -45.64 -5.44
C ALA A 573 -0.64 -46.51 -6.70
N MET A 574 0.28 -46.40 -7.65
CA MET A 574 0.28 -47.23 -8.86
C MET A 574 0.49 -48.72 -8.57
N MET A 575 1.37 -49.05 -7.63
CA MET A 575 1.56 -50.42 -7.15
C MET A 575 0.29 -51.00 -6.53
N LEU A 576 -0.42 -50.20 -5.73
CA LEU A 576 -1.66 -50.63 -5.10
C LEU A 576 -2.72 -51.04 -6.13
N PHE A 577 -2.73 -50.40 -7.30
CA PHE A 577 -3.66 -50.67 -8.40
C PHE A 577 -3.12 -51.58 -9.52
N GLN A 578 -2.00 -52.27 -9.29
CA GLN A 578 -1.40 -53.23 -10.24
C GLN A 578 -0.96 -52.60 -11.57
N PHE A 579 -0.58 -51.32 -11.57
CA PHE A 579 -0.01 -50.63 -12.74
C PHE A 579 1.51 -50.76 -12.81
N ASP A 580 2.03 -51.97 -12.56
CA ASP A 580 3.45 -52.26 -12.33
C ASP A 580 4.33 -51.82 -13.50
N GLY A 581 3.91 -52.09 -14.75
CA GLY A 581 4.67 -51.74 -15.95
C GLY A 581 4.79 -50.23 -16.20
N GLN A 582 3.86 -49.42 -15.70
CA GLN A 582 3.96 -47.96 -15.81
C GLN A 582 4.76 -47.38 -14.64
N ALA A 583 4.52 -47.90 -13.43
CA ALA A 583 5.28 -47.52 -12.23
C ALA A 583 6.78 -47.86 -12.38
N GLY A 584 7.12 -49.03 -12.92
CA GLY A 584 8.51 -49.42 -13.22
C GLY A 584 9.19 -48.48 -14.21
N ARG A 585 8.49 -48.07 -15.29
CA ARG A 585 9.01 -47.10 -16.25
C ARG A 585 9.26 -45.72 -15.62
N LEU A 586 8.34 -45.23 -14.79
CA LEU A 586 8.52 -43.97 -14.07
C LEU A 586 9.69 -44.05 -13.08
N GLN A 587 9.79 -45.15 -12.32
CA GLN A 587 10.89 -45.39 -11.38
C GLN A 587 12.24 -45.45 -12.10
N GLN A 588 12.30 -46.12 -13.26
CA GLN A 588 13.50 -46.18 -14.10
C GLN A 588 13.86 -44.79 -14.64
N ALA A 589 12.93 -44.09 -15.28
CA ALA A 589 13.16 -42.77 -15.85
C ALA A 589 13.62 -41.75 -14.80
N TYR A 590 13.02 -41.76 -13.61
CA TYR A 590 13.45 -40.89 -12.50
C TYR A 590 14.81 -41.32 -11.93
N GLY A 591 15.09 -42.62 -11.86
CA GLY A 591 16.40 -43.14 -11.46
C GLY A 591 17.52 -42.73 -12.42
N GLU A 592 17.29 -42.86 -13.73
CA GLU A 592 18.19 -42.40 -14.79
C GLU A 592 18.40 -40.88 -14.73
N ALA A 593 17.33 -40.11 -14.49
CA ALA A 593 17.41 -38.67 -14.30
C ALA A 593 18.31 -38.28 -13.12
N LEU A 594 18.15 -38.93 -11.97
CA LEU A 594 19.00 -38.70 -10.80
C LEU A 594 20.45 -39.09 -11.05
N GLN A 595 20.71 -40.21 -11.72
CA GLN A 595 22.06 -40.62 -12.10
C GLN A 595 22.72 -39.62 -13.04
N MET A 596 22.00 -39.11 -14.03
CA MET A 596 22.49 -38.07 -14.94
C MET A 596 22.80 -36.76 -14.21
N MET A 597 21.98 -36.39 -13.22
CA MET A 597 22.22 -35.22 -12.37
C MET A 597 23.44 -35.42 -11.47
N ASP A 598 23.57 -36.56 -10.79
CA ASP A 598 24.72 -36.89 -9.94
C ASP A 598 26.03 -36.94 -10.73
N ALA A 599 26.00 -37.41 -11.99
CA ALA A 599 27.14 -37.38 -12.90
C ALA A 599 27.47 -35.97 -13.40
N ALA A 600 26.45 -35.11 -13.60
CA ALA A 600 26.64 -33.72 -14.04
C ALA A 600 27.23 -32.82 -12.96
N LEU A 601 26.98 -33.09 -11.66
CA LEU A 601 27.49 -32.29 -10.55
C LEU A 601 29.03 -32.13 -10.55
N PRO A 602 29.84 -33.21 -10.53
CA PRO A 602 31.31 -33.09 -10.52
C PRO A 602 31.89 -32.61 -11.85
N GLU A 603 31.20 -32.86 -12.98
CA GLU A 603 31.65 -32.40 -14.28
C GLU A 603 31.46 -30.90 -14.46
N VAL A 604 30.37 -30.35 -13.92
CA VAL A 604 30.00 -28.94 -14.10
C VAL A 604 30.58 -28.05 -12.98
N TRP A 605 30.66 -28.56 -11.75
CA TRP A 605 31.22 -27.86 -10.59
C TRP A 605 32.54 -28.50 -10.14
N GLN A 606 33.59 -28.32 -10.92
CA GLN A 606 34.93 -28.75 -10.52
C GLN A 606 35.52 -27.80 -9.46
N GLU A 607 35.91 -28.34 -8.30
CA GLU A 607 36.59 -27.60 -7.21
C GLU A 607 38.00 -27.06 -7.59
N GLY A 608 38.52 -27.40 -8.78
CA GLY A 608 39.91 -27.16 -9.19
C GLY A 608 40.24 -25.83 -9.88
N LEU A 609 39.26 -25.02 -10.30
CA LEU A 609 39.56 -23.70 -10.90
C LEU A 609 39.73 -22.58 -9.87
N GLN A 610 39.52 -22.86 -8.58
CA GLN A 610 39.58 -21.86 -7.50
C GLN A 610 40.97 -21.64 -6.88
N GLN A 611 42.04 -22.31 -7.34
CA GLN A 611 43.39 -22.06 -6.85
C GLN A 611 44.44 -21.97 -7.97
N SER A 612 44.44 -20.85 -8.70
CA SER A 612 45.70 -20.27 -9.15
C SER A 612 45.56 -18.76 -9.45
N GLN A 613 45.32 -17.97 -8.40
CA GLN A 613 46.04 -16.70 -8.32
C GLN A 613 47.42 -17.02 -7.75
N ALA A 614 48.32 -17.55 -8.57
CA ALA A 614 49.74 -17.37 -8.27
C ALA A 614 49.98 -15.85 -8.27
N PRO A 615 50.56 -15.26 -7.21
CA PRO A 615 50.90 -13.84 -7.23
C PRO A 615 51.87 -13.61 -8.38
N ILE A 616 51.47 -12.81 -9.37
CA ILE A 616 52.30 -12.40 -10.51
C ILE A 616 53.35 -11.42 -9.97
N SER A 617 54.37 -11.95 -9.32
CA SER A 617 55.60 -11.23 -8.95
C SER A 617 56.77 -12.21 -8.94
N GLY A 618 56.93 -12.96 -10.03
CA GLY A 618 58.17 -13.68 -10.30
C GLY A 618 59.25 -12.71 -10.82
N PRO A 619 60.55 -13.01 -10.61
CA PRO A 619 61.67 -12.12 -10.95
C PRO A 619 61.81 -11.75 -12.44
N ASN A 620 61.00 -12.33 -13.33
CA ASN A 620 61.05 -12.10 -14.77
C ASN A 620 59.88 -11.24 -15.32
N SER A 621 59.05 -10.63 -14.46
CA SER A 621 57.92 -9.80 -14.92
C SER A 621 58.36 -8.37 -15.26
N THR A 622 58.16 -7.96 -16.51
CA THR A 622 58.51 -6.61 -17.00
C THR A 622 57.57 -5.54 -16.43
N ALA A 623 58.08 -4.31 -16.25
CA ALA A 623 57.33 -3.18 -15.67
C ALA A 623 55.97 -2.94 -16.34
N ASN A 624 55.85 -3.16 -17.66
CA ASN A 624 54.59 -3.02 -18.40
C ASN A 624 53.55 -4.07 -18.01
N SER A 625 53.95 -5.31 -17.70
CA SER A 625 53.03 -6.37 -17.27
C SER A 625 52.50 -6.14 -15.85
N ILE A 626 53.30 -5.49 -15.00
CA ILE A 626 52.89 -5.06 -13.66
C ILE A 626 51.97 -3.84 -13.76
N MET A 627 52.30 -2.84 -14.58
CA MET A 627 51.46 -1.66 -14.77
C MET A 627 50.10 -1.99 -15.41
N ALA A 628 50.05 -2.95 -16.33
CA ALA A 628 48.83 -3.44 -16.95
C ALA A 628 47.90 -4.16 -15.97
N SER A 629 48.44 -4.83 -14.94
CA SER A 629 47.61 -5.50 -13.91
C SER A 629 47.03 -4.51 -12.89
N PHE A 630 47.70 -3.38 -12.64
CA PHE A 630 47.17 -2.29 -11.81
C PHE A 630 46.14 -1.39 -12.51
N GLN A 631 46.14 -1.35 -13.85
CA GLN A 631 45.21 -0.56 -14.65
C GLN A 631 43.91 -1.29 -15.03
N GLN A 632 43.82 -2.60 -14.80
CA GLN A 632 42.53 -3.27 -14.88
C GLN A 632 41.66 -2.81 -13.70
N PRO A 633 40.41 -2.36 -13.94
CA PRO A 633 39.49 -2.12 -12.83
C PRO A 633 39.35 -3.44 -12.06
N ARG A 634 39.67 -3.43 -10.75
CA ARG A 634 39.34 -4.57 -9.88
C ARG A 634 37.89 -4.96 -10.18
N PRO A 635 37.58 -6.19 -10.61
CA PRO A 635 36.21 -6.63 -10.70
C PRO A 635 35.63 -6.53 -9.28
N SER A 636 34.81 -5.51 -9.05
CA SER A 636 33.93 -5.44 -7.91
C SER A 636 32.92 -6.59 -8.05
N ALA A 637 32.89 -7.45 -7.03
CA ALA A 637 32.32 -8.79 -7.00
C ALA A 637 33.31 -9.86 -7.49
N THR A 638 33.89 -10.57 -6.53
CA THR A 638 34.16 -12.00 -6.66
C THR A 638 33.02 -12.62 -7.46
N GLN A 639 33.29 -13.00 -8.72
CA GLN A 639 32.36 -13.82 -9.51
C GLN A 639 32.40 -15.21 -8.89
N GLU A 640 31.65 -15.37 -7.79
CA GLU A 640 31.39 -16.67 -7.19
C GLU A 640 30.56 -17.47 -8.19
N THR A 641 31.17 -18.50 -8.79
CA THR A 641 30.43 -19.59 -9.42
C THR A 641 29.34 -20.04 -8.45
N PRO A 642 28.08 -20.17 -8.88
CA PRO A 642 27.00 -20.57 -7.98
C PRO A 642 27.40 -21.86 -7.27
N PRO A 643 27.18 -22.00 -5.96
CA PRO A 643 27.54 -23.22 -5.25
C PRO A 643 26.79 -24.42 -5.84
N PRO A 644 27.39 -25.63 -5.84
CA PRO A 644 26.73 -26.81 -6.38
C PRO A 644 25.40 -27.07 -5.66
N PRO A 645 24.32 -27.37 -6.41
CA PRO A 645 23.01 -27.61 -5.82
C PRO A 645 23.04 -28.87 -4.94
N LYS A 646 22.54 -28.75 -3.71
CA LYS A 646 22.53 -29.86 -2.73
C LYS A 646 21.27 -30.70 -2.91
N MET A 647 21.43 -31.95 -3.34
CA MET A 647 20.32 -32.91 -3.52
C MET A 647 19.92 -33.60 -2.20
N ARG A 648 18.62 -33.90 -2.03
CA ARG A 648 18.06 -34.50 -0.80
C ARG A 648 18.26 -36.02 -0.74
N ASN A 649 19.51 -36.46 -0.74
CA ASN A 649 19.87 -37.87 -0.89
C ASN A 649 19.42 -38.79 0.26
N GLY A 650 19.07 -38.24 1.42
CA GLY A 650 18.52 -38.99 2.56
C GLY A 650 17.05 -39.41 2.43
N VAL A 651 16.30 -38.88 1.45
CA VAL A 651 14.86 -39.21 1.27
C VAL A 651 14.72 -40.45 0.40
N LYS A 652 14.20 -41.54 0.99
CA LYS A 652 13.86 -42.77 0.29
C LYS A 652 12.67 -42.53 -0.65
N TRP A 653 12.85 -42.83 -1.94
CA TRP A 653 11.82 -42.67 -2.97
C TRP A 653 11.61 -43.94 -3.80
N LYS A 654 12.66 -44.76 -3.96
CA LYS A 654 12.63 -46.02 -4.71
C LYS A 654 11.84 -47.09 -3.95
N LEU A 655 10.95 -47.80 -4.63
CA LEU A 655 10.28 -48.99 -4.10
C LEU A 655 11.10 -50.22 -4.47
N SER A 656 11.43 -51.06 -3.49
CA SER A 656 12.19 -52.30 -3.71
C SER A 656 11.39 -53.42 -4.39
N ILE A 657 10.08 -53.23 -4.50
CA ILE A 657 9.13 -54.20 -5.08
C ILE A 657 9.07 -54.04 -6.61
N LEU A 658 9.51 -52.89 -7.14
CA LEU A 658 9.46 -52.50 -8.56
C LEU A 658 10.81 -52.61 -9.26
#